data_AF-A0A8T4CXY0-F1
#
_entry.id   AF-A0A8T4CXY0-F1
#
_cell.length_a   1.000
_cell.length_b   1.000
_cell.length_c   1.000
_cell.angle_alpha   90.00
_cell.angle_beta   90.00
_cell.angle_gamma   90.00
#
_symmetry.space_group_name_H-M   'P 1'
#
loop_
_entity.id
_entity.type
_entity.pdbx_description
1 polymer ?
#
loop_
_entity_poly.entity_id
_entity_poly.type
_entity_poly.pdbx_seq_one_letter_code
_entity_poly.pdbx_strand_id
1 'polypeptide(L)'
;MTEEKACKQKNNALGCVFPRGRKAQVTIFVIIGIVLLVGAGFFFFTQNNQSVAVDDFAKDVTSAKPSFKPVQDYVELCMGQVSREALNLIGSHGGYIDPFNPEYEGFFSYNKGQTGNNDGVLLGSDDSTFVPYWIKSKSSVEKDFLDVELTVPTASEVQWQIEKYVDDNLDTCLNNFSALSNLGFDVIEYEKPSSQALLTEDDVAVKTTMRLVLEKDGQTQEFEKFIVRDPVPLLEYLTKASLILYQEYNSQYLENLVVHLASYYGRIDSSSLPPLSMYTNDNSAIVWTQMQINNQLRSLLDSYVPLFRFEDTDNAWYLDDPKMSEQEKEFYNSFILSTIVAPKDNLSINHIFLDWDIYSKVTSPTSSGEIITIIPEELDGFIMRAPESDTYYNFFYDVTYPVVVELVDDGLPDGSTYSFLFGMEANVRNNLNNQDYQNNKGPIEWDPNMIKYTNPGDSVSQTTKPGEIVGYDPVKKMFSDPTLYTSGNVTISAYDTCNGQPLGDVFVSAGVSDYAQKRIGMTQFDVYGNAVFNSQLPVFNNGYLVLKKEGYQDTYVPLSTYEGQEQDFGSYGMNKIVNKKVKIQVLEKIIIDKNGGSAYSEDNWWYNEDGIEGMTNEYVAGLFGVDISETDYVEITVLRNITPSEQAVIFFTKITKEGDLSPYSQFILANNSTAIQNVDLVSGKYLINGMLIDSNGVVVPEDSKKVCDGIDCWFMSEEEEYIPDDPIEIKPATWGGLEFSEDLPWALSRSDLCNTSNELVITLFKFPPPVNIDSLQNLGKLGEITKQYRADLLPKFVELNETEQ
;
A
#
# COMPACT_ATOMS: atom_id res chain seq x y z
N MET A 1 21.09 13.57 -75.36
CA MET A 1 20.47 12.72 -76.39
C MET A 1 19.12 12.28 -75.83
N THR A 2 18.06 12.97 -76.24
CA THR A 2 16.89 12.44 -77.02
C THR A 2 15.97 11.61 -76.11
N GLU A 3 14.70 11.91 -75.84
CA GLU A 3 13.59 12.64 -76.50
C GLU A 3 12.67 13.23 -75.40
N GLU A 4 12.28 14.50 -75.37
CA GLU A 4 11.22 15.19 -76.13
C GLU A 4 9.77 14.64 -76.03
N LYS A 5 8.91 15.51 -75.44
CA LYS A 5 7.51 15.84 -75.79
C LYS A 5 6.37 14.88 -75.36
N ALA A 6 5.52 15.37 -74.45
CA ALA A 6 4.23 16.02 -74.78
C ALA A 6 3.19 15.89 -73.64
N CYS A 7 2.84 16.99 -72.97
CA CYS A 7 1.43 17.31 -72.70
C CYS A 7 1.28 18.76 -72.21
N LYS A 8 0.76 19.60 -73.11
CA LYS A 8 0.31 20.97 -72.84
C LYS A 8 -1.22 20.96 -72.90
N GLN A 9 -1.87 21.47 -71.85
CA GLN A 9 -3.22 22.02 -71.78
C GLN A 9 -4.37 21.31 -72.52
N LYS A 10 -5.32 20.77 -71.74
CA LYS A 10 -6.74 21.18 -71.82
C LYS A 10 -7.53 20.69 -70.61
N ASN A 11 -8.37 21.59 -70.10
CA ASN A 11 -9.30 21.42 -69.00
C ASN A 11 -10.17 20.15 -69.14
N ASN A 12 -10.17 19.32 -68.11
CA ASN A 12 -11.37 18.79 -67.45
C ASN A 12 -10.93 17.83 -66.33
N ALA A 13 -11.37 18.13 -65.10
CA ALA A 13 -11.10 17.34 -63.92
C ALA A 13 -11.88 16.02 -63.98
N LEU A 14 -11.19 14.90 -64.19
CA LEU A 14 -11.64 13.56 -63.81
C LEU A 14 -10.47 12.54 -63.90
N GLY A 15 -10.04 12.08 -62.72
CA GLY A 15 -9.55 10.72 -62.44
C GLY A 15 -8.28 10.20 -63.14
N CYS A 16 -7.13 10.30 -62.46
CA CYS A 16 -6.03 9.34 -62.61
C CYS A 16 -6.01 8.42 -61.38
N VAL A 17 -6.69 7.27 -61.47
CA VAL A 17 -6.56 6.17 -60.50
C VAL A 17 -5.37 5.31 -60.95
N PHE A 18 -4.29 5.33 -60.17
CA PHE A 18 -3.19 4.38 -60.35
C PHE A 18 -3.65 2.96 -59.97
N PRO A 19 -3.37 1.92 -60.78
CA PRO A 19 -3.72 0.56 -60.44
C PRO A 19 -2.85 0.07 -59.27
N ARG A 20 -3.44 0.01 -58.07
CA ARG A 20 -2.84 -0.64 -56.88
C ARG A 20 -2.53 -2.10 -57.23
N GLY A 21 -1.25 -2.44 -57.28
CA GLY A 21 -0.79 -3.81 -57.52
C GLY A 21 -1.30 -4.76 -56.42
N ARG A 22 -2.05 -5.79 -56.80
CA ARG A 22 -2.61 -6.83 -55.91
C ARG A 22 -1.56 -7.66 -55.15
N LYS A 23 -0.26 -7.38 -55.32
CA LYS A 23 0.83 -8.05 -54.62
C LYS A 23 1.10 -7.49 -53.23
N ALA A 24 0.71 -6.24 -52.94
CA ALA A 24 0.93 -5.63 -51.62
C ALA A 24 -0.06 -6.09 -50.54
N GLN A 25 -1.24 -6.60 -50.93
CA GLN A 25 -2.22 -7.12 -49.97
C GLN A 25 -1.77 -8.44 -49.34
N VAL A 26 -1.06 -9.29 -50.07
CA VAL A 26 -0.62 -10.60 -49.54
C VAL A 26 0.46 -10.43 -48.46
N THR A 27 1.37 -9.46 -48.63
CA THR A 27 2.44 -9.20 -47.65
C THR A 27 1.89 -8.76 -46.30
N ILE A 28 0.77 -8.01 -46.27
CA ILE A 28 0.18 -7.54 -45.02
C ILE A 28 -0.40 -8.68 -44.18
N PHE A 29 -1.03 -9.68 -44.82
CA PHE A 29 -1.57 -10.85 -44.11
C PHE A 29 -0.46 -11.77 -43.59
N VAL A 30 0.68 -11.86 -44.29
CA VAL A 30 1.85 -12.60 -43.83
C VAL A 30 2.48 -11.92 -42.61
N ILE A 31 2.61 -10.59 -42.61
CA ILE A 31 3.13 -9.83 -41.47
C ILE A 31 2.21 -9.99 -40.24
N ILE A 32 0.90 -9.86 -40.42
CA ILE A 32 -0.07 -10.06 -39.32
C ILE A 32 -0.01 -11.50 -38.77
N GLY A 33 0.11 -12.50 -39.65
CA GLY A 33 0.26 -13.89 -39.23
C GLY A 33 1.53 -14.13 -38.42
N ILE A 34 2.65 -13.54 -38.81
CA ILE A 34 3.92 -13.64 -38.07
C ILE A 34 3.82 -12.89 -36.73
N VAL A 35 3.23 -11.70 -36.69
CA VAL A 35 3.05 -10.94 -35.44
C VAL A 35 2.15 -11.70 -34.47
N LEU A 36 1.07 -12.33 -34.93
CA LEU A 36 0.22 -13.17 -34.08
C LEU A 36 0.95 -14.43 -33.60
N LEU A 37 1.77 -15.06 -34.44
CA LEU A 37 2.51 -16.27 -34.08
C LEU A 37 3.65 -15.96 -33.09
N VAL A 38 4.35 -14.84 -33.28
CA VAL A 38 5.36 -14.34 -32.33
C VAL A 38 4.70 -13.88 -31.03
N GLY A 39 3.56 -13.19 -31.11
CA GLY A 39 2.80 -12.78 -29.93
C GLY A 39 2.29 -13.96 -29.12
N ALA A 40 1.71 -14.98 -29.76
CA ALA A 40 1.30 -16.20 -29.10
C ALA A 40 2.50 -16.99 -28.55
N GLY A 41 3.58 -17.11 -29.34
CA GLY A 41 4.81 -17.77 -28.89
C GLY A 41 5.45 -17.09 -27.69
N PHE A 42 5.48 -15.76 -27.68
CA PHE A 42 5.98 -14.95 -26.56
C PHE A 42 5.08 -15.09 -25.33
N PHE A 43 3.76 -15.04 -25.52
CA PHE A 43 2.77 -15.25 -24.44
C PHE A 43 2.92 -16.63 -23.79
N PHE A 44 3.05 -17.70 -24.58
CA PHE A 44 3.31 -19.04 -24.06
C PHE A 44 4.69 -19.16 -23.41
N PHE A 45 5.71 -18.48 -23.94
CA PHE A 45 7.06 -18.48 -23.36
C PHE A 45 7.11 -17.77 -22.00
N THR A 46 6.40 -16.65 -21.83
CA THR A 46 6.34 -15.93 -20.54
C THR A 46 5.54 -16.69 -19.50
N GLN A 47 4.45 -17.38 -19.87
CA GLN A 47 3.72 -18.25 -18.94
C GLN A 47 4.56 -19.44 -18.46
N ASN A 48 5.37 -20.02 -19.35
CA ASN A 48 6.13 -21.23 -19.02
C ASN A 48 7.33 -20.97 -18.09
N ASN A 49 7.78 -19.72 -17.92
CA ASN A 49 8.92 -19.37 -17.07
C ASN A 49 8.56 -19.13 -15.59
N GLN A 50 7.30 -18.81 -15.27
CA GLN A 50 6.84 -18.75 -13.87
C GLN A 50 6.61 -20.16 -13.30
N SER A 51 6.32 -21.15 -14.14
CA SER A 51 6.16 -22.57 -13.74
C SER A 51 7.47 -23.24 -13.34
N VAL A 52 8.63 -22.66 -13.69
CA VAL A 52 9.94 -23.32 -13.55
C VAL A 52 10.32 -23.54 -12.09
N ALA A 53 10.06 -22.58 -11.21
CA ALA A 53 10.36 -22.73 -9.78
C ALA A 53 9.51 -23.86 -9.15
N VAL A 54 8.24 -23.97 -9.54
CA VAL A 54 7.29 -24.97 -9.03
C VAL A 54 7.60 -26.37 -9.56
N ASP A 55 7.95 -26.48 -10.84
CA ASP A 55 8.33 -27.76 -11.45
C ASP A 55 9.67 -28.26 -10.91
N ASP A 56 10.63 -27.38 -10.67
CA ASP A 56 11.91 -27.75 -10.06
C ASP A 56 11.72 -28.14 -8.57
N PHE A 57 10.71 -27.59 -7.89
CA PHE A 57 10.32 -28.03 -6.55
C PHE A 57 9.86 -29.51 -6.54
N ALA A 58 9.14 -29.94 -7.58
CA ALA A 58 8.55 -31.28 -7.69
C ALA A 58 9.41 -32.35 -8.40
N LYS A 59 10.39 -31.97 -9.23
CA LYS A 59 11.18 -32.89 -10.09
C LYS A 59 12.03 -33.92 -9.33
N ASP A 60 12.27 -33.74 -8.04
CA ASP A 60 13.19 -34.57 -7.26
C ASP A 60 12.50 -35.63 -6.38
N VAL A 61 11.18 -35.78 -6.44
CA VAL A 61 10.48 -36.72 -5.54
C VAL A 61 10.77 -38.15 -5.98
N THR A 62 11.37 -38.94 -5.08
CA THR A 62 11.68 -40.35 -5.35
C THR A 62 10.38 -41.15 -5.49
N SER A 63 10.09 -41.66 -6.68
CA SER A 63 8.92 -42.52 -6.88
C SER A 63 9.07 -43.83 -6.09
N ALA A 64 8.16 -44.06 -5.13
CA ALA A 64 8.14 -45.30 -4.35
C ALA A 64 7.91 -46.54 -5.23
N LYS A 65 8.61 -47.64 -4.93
CA LYS A 65 8.20 -48.96 -5.41
C LYS A 65 6.80 -49.28 -4.87
N PRO A 66 5.96 -50.05 -5.60
CA PRO A 66 4.60 -50.36 -5.14
C PRO A 66 4.51 -50.98 -3.74
N SER A 67 5.49 -51.79 -3.32
CA SER A 67 5.56 -52.39 -1.98
C SER A 67 5.87 -51.38 -0.87
N PHE A 68 6.44 -50.22 -1.21
CA PHE A 68 6.84 -49.15 -0.28
C PHE A 68 5.96 -47.90 -0.37
N LYS A 69 4.99 -47.85 -1.30
CA LYS A 69 4.05 -46.73 -1.40
C LYS A 69 3.33 -46.38 -0.07
N PRO A 70 2.94 -47.35 0.78
CA PRO A 70 2.35 -47.02 2.09
C PRO A 70 3.25 -46.20 3.02
N VAL A 71 4.58 -46.29 2.86
CA VAL A 71 5.54 -45.49 3.63
C VAL A 71 5.50 -44.04 3.16
N GLN A 72 5.59 -43.84 1.83
CA GLN A 72 5.50 -42.51 1.24
C GLN A 72 4.18 -41.84 1.62
N ASP A 73 3.06 -42.56 1.49
CA ASP A 73 1.74 -42.06 1.88
C ASP A 73 1.67 -41.70 3.37
N TYR A 74 2.30 -42.47 4.25
CA TYR A 74 2.33 -42.20 5.68
C TYR A 74 3.13 -40.92 6.00
N VAL A 75 4.31 -40.76 5.40
CA VAL A 75 5.14 -39.56 5.59
C VAL A 75 4.47 -38.33 5.01
N GLU A 76 3.96 -38.41 3.77
CA GLU A 76 3.23 -37.30 3.12
C GLU A 76 1.95 -36.94 3.89
N LEU A 77 1.25 -37.91 4.48
CA LEU A 77 0.11 -37.64 5.35
C LEU A 77 0.53 -36.86 6.61
N CYS A 78 1.61 -37.28 7.27
CA CYS A 78 2.12 -36.58 8.45
C CYS A 78 2.60 -35.16 8.12
N MET A 79 3.35 -35.01 7.02
CA MET A 79 3.76 -33.70 6.52
C MET A 79 2.55 -32.82 6.22
N GLY A 80 1.54 -33.33 5.51
CA GLY A 80 0.32 -32.57 5.21
C GLY A 80 -0.41 -32.13 6.47
N GLN A 81 -0.46 -32.95 7.52
CA GLN A 81 -1.05 -32.59 8.81
C GLN A 81 -0.27 -31.48 9.51
N VAL A 82 1.05 -31.62 9.63
CA VAL A 82 1.90 -30.63 10.31
C VAL A 82 1.96 -29.32 9.54
N SER A 83 2.03 -29.36 8.21
CA SER A 83 1.96 -28.17 7.36
C SER A 83 0.62 -27.46 7.49
N ARG A 84 -0.51 -28.20 7.51
CA ARG A 84 -1.83 -27.58 7.74
C ARG A 84 -1.93 -26.96 9.13
N GLU A 85 -1.36 -27.58 10.15
CA GLU A 85 -1.31 -27.02 11.50
C GLU A 85 -0.52 -25.69 11.51
N ALA A 86 0.64 -25.63 10.85
CA ALA A 86 1.42 -24.41 10.69
C ALA A 86 0.62 -23.30 10.00
N LEU A 87 -0.08 -23.63 8.90
CA LEU A 87 -0.92 -22.67 8.17
C LEU A 87 -2.07 -22.15 9.02
N ASN A 88 -2.73 -23.02 9.79
CA ASN A 88 -3.79 -22.59 10.69
C ASN A 88 -3.26 -21.66 11.80
N LEU A 89 -2.06 -21.92 12.34
CA LEU A 89 -1.40 -21.04 13.31
C LEU A 89 -1.12 -19.66 12.70
N ILE A 90 -0.48 -19.63 11.53
CA ILE A 90 -0.22 -18.41 10.75
C ILE A 90 -1.49 -17.62 10.48
N GLY A 91 -2.55 -18.30 10.05
CA GLY A 91 -3.87 -17.70 9.84
C GLY A 91 -4.42 -17.11 11.12
N SER A 92 -4.35 -17.83 12.24
CA SER A 92 -4.90 -17.39 13.53
C SER A 92 -4.12 -16.27 14.22
N HIS A 93 -2.84 -16.10 13.90
CA HIS A 93 -1.89 -15.22 14.60
C HIS A 93 -1.29 -14.14 13.67
N GLY A 94 -1.97 -13.73 12.60
CA GLY A 94 -1.52 -12.58 11.79
C GLY A 94 -0.23 -12.77 11.04
N GLY A 95 0.00 -13.98 10.53
CA GLY A 95 1.20 -14.28 9.76
C GLY A 95 2.35 -14.85 10.61
N TYR A 96 2.14 -15.10 11.90
CA TYR A 96 3.14 -15.66 12.80
C TYR A 96 2.74 -17.05 13.29
N ILE A 97 3.67 -17.98 13.46
CA ILE A 97 3.35 -19.29 14.07
C ILE A 97 3.19 -19.16 15.58
N ASP A 98 4.15 -18.51 16.22
CA ASP A 98 4.16 -18.25 17.65
C ASP A 98 4.65 -16.82 17.92
N PRO A 99 3.71 -15.87 18.16
CA PRO A 99 4.04 -14.46 18.41
C PRO A 99 4.97 -14.21 19.60
N PHE A 100 5.08 -15.14 20.55
CA PHE A 100 5.87 -14.96 21.75
C PHE A 100 7.22 -15.67 21.71
N ASN A 101 7.47 -16.47 20.67
CA ASN A 101 8.68 -17.25 20.55
C ASN A 101 9.68 -16.59 19.60
N PRO A 102 10.85 -16.15 20.10
CA PRO A 102 11.86 -15.50 19.29
C PRO A 102 12.47 -16.44 18.24
N GLU A 103 12.35 -17.76 18.43
CA GLU A 103 12.76 -18.74 17.42
C GLU A 103 11.88 -18.73 16.17
N TYR A 104 10.70 -18.09 16.20
CA TYR A 104 9.84 -17.86 15.05
C TYR A 104 9.75 -16.36 14.71
N GLU A 105 10.79 -15.59 15.08
CA GLU A 105 10.83 -14.12 14.93
C GLU A 105 9.73 -13.38 15.73
N GLY A 106 9.09 -14.06 16.67
CA GLY A 106 8.10 -13.49 17.59
C GLY A 106 8.76 -12.71 18.72
N PHE A 107 8.49 -11.40 18.78
CA PHE A 107 8.90 -10.53 19.88
C PHE A 107 7.74 -9.67 20.38
N PHE A 108 6.52 -10.22 20.35
CA PHE A 108 5.34 -9.49 20.76
C PHE A 108 5.17 -9.52 22.28
N SER A 109 4.85 -8.37 22.86
CA SER A 109 4.56 -8.21 24.27
C SER A 109 3.08 -7.96 24.50
N TYR A 110 2.54 -8.63 25.51
CA TYR A 110 1.16 -8.45 25.94
C TYR A 110 1.10 -8.39 27.47
N ASN A 111 0.54 -7.29 27.99
CA ASN A 111 0.33 -7.11 29.41
C ASN A 111 -1.17 -6.94 29.69
N LYS A 112 -1.77 -8.01 30.24
CA LYS A 112 -3.18 -8.03 30.62
C LYS A 112 -3.47 -6.94 31.65
N GLY A 113 -4.14 -5.87 31.22
CA GLY A 113 -4.51 -4.72 32.05
C GLY A 113 -3.75 -3.42 31.75
N GLN A 114 -2.86 -3.40 30.77
CA GLN A 114 -2.30 -2.14 30.23
C GLN A 114 -2.84 -1.91 28.82
N THR A 115 -3.79 -0.99 28.68
CA THR A 115 -4.28 -0.54 27.37
C THR A 115 -3.28 0.42 26.72
N GLY A 116 -2.94 0.19 25.45
CA GLY A 116 -2.15 1.10 24.62
C GLY A 116 -0.62 0.92 24.64
N ASN A 117 -0.11 -0.15 25.25
CA ASN A 117 1.30 -0.57 25.15
C ASN A 117 1.44 -2.06 24.75
N ASN A 118 0.35 -2.70 24.30
CA ASN A 118 0.40 -4.09 23.88
C ASN A 118 0.73 -4.13 22.39
N ASP A 119 1.43 -5.18 21.96
CA ASP A 119 1.77 -5.37 20.55
C ASP A 119 0.70 -6.15 19.77
N GLY A 120 -0.44 -6.42 20.40
CA GLY A 120 -1.57 -7.14 19.84
C GLY A 120 -2.72 -7.27 20.82
N VAL A 121 -3.68 -8.11 20.47
CA VAL A 121 -4.91 -8.34 21.23
C VAL A 121 -5.24 -9.82 21.36
N LEU A 122 -5.89 -10.21 22.46
CA LEU A 122 -6.38 -11.58 22.67
C LEU A 122 -7.85 -11.66 22.25
N LEU A 123 -8.20 -12.61 21.37
CA LEU A 123 -9.59 -12.92 21.05
C LEU A 123 -10.27 -13.75 22.15
N GLY A 124 -9.48 -14.47 22.94
CA GLY A 124 -9.92 -15.36 24.01
C GLY A 124 -9.23 -15.08 25.34
N SER A 125 -9.36 -16.04 26.26
CA SER A 125 -8.71 -15.96 27.57
C SER A 125 -7.30 -16.52 27.61
N ASP A 126 -6.88 -17.21 26.55
CA ASP A 126 -5.58 -17.89 26.41
C ASP A 126 -4.67 -17.17 25.42
N ASP A 127 -3.36 -17.37 25.57
CA ASP A 127 -2.35 -16.72 24.73
C ASP A 127 -2.34 -17.28 23.30
N SER A 128 -2.95 -18.45 23.05
CA SER A 128 -3.14 -19.05 21.71
C SER A 128 -4.17 -18.34 20.84
N THR A 129 -4.80 -17.28 21.35
CA THR A 129 -5.71 -16.43 20.58
C THR A 129 -5.15 -15.02 20.39
N PHE A 130 -3.83 -14.87 20.56
CA PHE A 130 -3.14 -13.61 20.36
C PHE A 130 -3.03 -13.27 18.88
N VAL A 131 -3.52 -12.09 18.52
CA VAL A 131 -3.42 -11.52 17.19
C VAL A 131 -2.53 -10.28 17.27
N PRO A 132 -1.32 -10.31 16.68
CA PRO A 132 -0.44 -9.15 16.63
C PRO A 132 -1.06 -7.97 15.88
N TYR A 133 -0.78 -6.76 16.32
CA TYR A 133 -1.04 -5.58 15.51
C TYR A 133 -0.04 -5.56 14.35
N TRP A 134 -0.51 -5.25 13.15
CA TRP A 134 0.31 -4.94 11.98
C TRP A 134 0.59 -3.45 11.86
N ILE A 135 -0.27 -2.62 12.46
CA ILE A 135 -0.09 -1.17 12.62
C ILE A 135 -0.43 -0.78 14.06
N LYS A 136 0.49 -0.08 14.72
CA LYS A 136 0.28 0.46 16.08
C LYS A 136 1.05 1.74 16.31
N SER A 137 0.72 2.47 17.39
CA SER A 137 1.53 3.59 17.87
C SER A 137 2.77 3.09 18.63
N LYS A 138 3.97 3.61 18.30
CA LYS A 138 5.22 3.36 19.05
C LYS A 138 5.24 4.06 20.42
N SER A 139 4.54 5.19 20.52
CA SER A 139 4.60 6.03 21.70
C SER A 139 3.52 5.60 22.69
N SER A 140 3.89 5.56 23.97
CA SER A 140 2.93 5.47 25.07
C SER A 140 1.87 6.54 24.87
N VAL A 141 0.61 6.18 25.07
CA VAL A 141 -0.58 6.99 24.74
C VAL A 141 -0.57 8.44 25.26
N GLU A 142 0.29 8.76 26.22
CA GLU A 142 0.46 10.09 26.82
C GLU A 142 1.41 11.06 26.08
N LYS A 143 2.15 10.63 25.05
CA LYS A 143 3.10 11.53 24.34
C LYS A 143 2.42 12.26 23.18
N ASP A 144 2.75 13.55 23.03
CA ASP A 144 2.22 14.45 22.00
C ASP A 144 2.62 14.10 20.55
N PHE A 145 3.38 13.02 20.33
CA PHE A 145 3.79 12.57 18.99
C PHE A 145 3.36 11.13 18.78
N LEU A 146 2.60 10.87 17.72
CA LEU A 146 2.22 9.52 17.31
C LEU A 146 3.20 9.05 16.23
N ASP A 147 4.14 8.19 16.61
CA ASP A 147 4.97 7.46 15.64
C ASP A 147 4.26 6.14 15.33
N VAL A 148 4.15 5.77 14.06
CA VAL A 148 3.53 4.50 13.64
C VAL A 148 4.61 3.42 13.53
N GLU A 149 4.30 2.24 14.06
CA GLU A 149 5.07 1.01 13.86
C GLU A 149 4.31 0.07 12.93
N LEU A 150 5.03 -0.51 11.97
CA LEU A 150 4.52 -1.55 11.09
C LEU A 150 5.24 -2.86 11.41
N THR A 151 4.46 -3.92 11.55
CA THR A 151 4.89 -5.27 11.97
C THR A 151 4.24 -6.32 11.06
N VAL A 152 4.21 -6.02 9.76
CA VAL A 152 3.68 -6.91 8.72
C VAL A 152 4.76 -7.92 8.36
N PRO A 153 4.51 -9.24 8.50
CA PRO A 153 5.50 -10.23 8.13
C PRO A 153 5.64 -10.32 6.60
N THR A 154 6.85 -10.52 6.12
CA THR A 154 7.13 -10.75 4.70
C THR A 154 6.79 -12.20 4.31
N ALA A 155 6.54 -12.43 3.02
CA ALA A 155 6.29 -13.79 2.52
C ALA A 155 7.44 -14.76 2.87
N SER A 156 8.70 -14.29 2.80
CA SER A 156 9.88 -15.08 3.13
C SER A 156 9.94 -15.46 4.61
N GLU A 157 9.61 -14.53 5.52
CA GLU A 157 9.54 -14.79 6.97
C GLU A 157 8.46 -15.85 7.27
N VAL A 158 7.29 -15.74 6.62
CA VAL A 158 6.21 -16.72 6.76
C VAL A 158 6.63 -18.10 6.23
N GLN A 159 7.32 -18.16 5.09
CA GLN A 159 7.86 -19.42 4.54
C GLN A 159 8.83 -20.08 5.53
N TRP A 160 9.79 -19.31 6.03
CA TRP A 160 10.78 -19.81 6.99
C TRP A 160 10.14 -20.31 8.29
N GLN A 161 9.11 -19.63 8.80
CA GLN A 161 8.36 -20.10 9.96
C GLN A 161 7.71 -21.46 9.69
N ILE A 162 7.08 -21.65 8.52
CA ILE A 162 6.49 -22.95 8.11
C ILE A 162 7.57 -24.03 8.05
N GLU A 163 8.72 -23.74 7.43
CA GLU A 163 9.85 -24.67 7.33
C GLU A 163 10.29 -25.16 8.70
N LYS A 164 10.59 -24.21 9.59
CA LYS A 164 11.04 -24.51 10.94
C LYS A 164 9.99 -25.27 11.75
N TYR A 165 8.72 -24.89 11.66
CA TYR A 165 7.66 -25.60 12.38
C TYR A 165 7.49 -27.04 11.90
N VAL A 166 7.59 -27.28 10.58
CA VAL A 166 7.54 -28.63 10.02
C VAL A 166 8.74 -29.43 10.53
N ASP A 167 9.95 -28.87 10.51
CA ASP A 167 11.15 -29.55 11.00
C ASP A 167 11.08 -29.89 12.49
N ASP A 168 10.52 -28.99 13.31
CA ASP A 168 10.41 -29.16 14.76
C ASP A 168 9.30 -30.16 15.17
N ASN A 169 8.24 -30.31 14.36
CA ASN A 169 7.04 -31.09 14.74
C ASN A 169 6.83 -32.39 13.96
N LEU A 170 7.48 -32.59 12.81
CA LEU A 170 7.27 -33.78 11.97
C LEU A 170 7.65 -35.08 12.69
N ASP A 171 8.75 -35.11 13.46
CA ASP A 171 9.18 -36.27 14.24
C ASP A 171 8.08 -36.76 15.20
N THR A 172 7.35 -35.82 15.80
CA THR A 172 6.25 -36.10 16.73
C THR A 172 5.10 -36.80 16.01
N CYS A 173 4.73 -36.33 14.81
CA CYS A 173 3.70 -36.97 13.99
C CYS A 173 4.11 -38.38 13.56
N LEU A 174 5.36 -38.53 13.09
CA LEU A 174 5.88 -39.81 12.61
C LEU A 174 5.91 -40.86 13.73
N ASN A 175 6.01 -40.45 15.00
CA ASN A 175 5.96 -41.29 16.19
C ASN A 175 6.90 -42.50 16.09
N ASN A 176 8.17 -42.20 15.75
CA ASN A 176 9.22 -43.18 15.50
C ASN A 176 8.81 -44.30 14.53
N PHE A 177 7.93 -44.00 13.57
CA PHE A 177 7.41 -44.93 12.56
C PHE A 177 6.75 -46.19 13.13
N SER A 178 6.26 -46.15 14.37
CA SER A 178 5.66 -47.31 15.04
C SER A 178 4.49 -47.93 14.26
N ALA A 179 3.75 -47.12 13.49
CA ALA A 179 2.70 -47.59 12.59
C ALA A 179 3.23 -48.48 11.45
N LEU A 180 4.43 -48.20 10.92
CA LEU A 180 5.05 -48.95 9.83
C LEU A 180 5.61 -50.29 10.31
N SER A 181 6.11 -50.38 11.55
CA SER A 181 6.57 -51.63 12.14
C SER A 181 5.46 -52.69 12.20
N ASN A 182 4.21 -52.26 12.48
CA ASN A 182 3.04 -53.15 12.45
C ASN A 182 2.71 -53.69 11.05
N LEU A 183 3.20 -53.03 9.99
CA LEU A 183 3.04 -53.43 8.59
C LEU A 183 4.25 -54.23 8.06
N GLY A 184 5.20 -54.59 8.94
CA GLY A 184 6.38 -55.38 8.62
C GLY A 184 7.49 -54.59 7.93
N PHE A 185 7.58 -53.28 8.14
CA PHE A 185 8.71 -52.47 7.71
C PHE A 185 9.70 -52.27 8.86
N ASP A 186 10.98 -52.50 8.59
CA ASP A 186 12.08 -52.21 9.50
C ASP A 186 12.79 -50.92 9.06
N VAL A 187 12.85 -49.92 9.93
CA VAL A 187 13.55 -48.64 9.68
C VAL A 187 15.04 -48.85 10.00
N ILE A 188 15.90 -48.77 8.98
CA ILE A 188 17.35 -49.01 9.11
C ILE A 188 18.07 -47.70 9.44
N GLU A 189 17.78 -46.65 8.68
CA GLU A 189 18.41 -45.33 8.82
C GLU A 189 17.35 -44.23 8.73
N TYR A 190 17.52 -43.21 9.57
CA TYR A 190 16.66 -42.04 9.67
C TYR A 190 17.50 -40.81 9.99
N GLU A 191 17.48 -39.84 9.09
CA GLU A 191 18.05 -38.50 9.31
C GLU A 191 16.96 -37.51 9.68
N LYS A 192 17.31 -36.47 10.45
CA LYS A 192 16.35 -35.43 10.82
C LYS A 192 15.82 -34.72 9.56
N PRO A 193 14.54 -34.34 9.54
CA PRO A 193 13.97 -33.60 8.42
C PRO A 193 14.60 -32.22 8.27
N SER A 194 14.67 -31.74 7.03
CA SER A 194 14.95 -30.35 6.68
C SER A 194 13.98 -29.91 5.59
N SER A 195 13.21 -28.87 5.85
CA SER A 195 12.07 -28.47 5.03
C SER A 195 12.32 -27.16 4.29
N GLN A 196 11.62 -27.02 3.16
CA GLN A 196 11.53 -25.81 2.36
C GLN A 196 10.05 -25.54 2.08
N ALA A 197 9.60 -24.30 2.26
CA ALA A 197 8.23 -23.90 2.01
C ALA A 197 8.20 -22.87 0.87
N LEU A 198 7.23 -23.03 -0.03
CA LEU A 198 7.00 -22.13 -1.16
C LEU A 198 5.54 -21.66 -1.15
N LEU A 199 5.33 -20.36 -0.97
CA LEU A 199 4.01 -19.76 -1.18
C LEU A 199 3.83 -19.49 -2.67
N THR A 200 2.81 -20.08 -3.27
CA THR A 200 2.40 -19.80 -4.65
C THR A 200 1.13 -18.94 -4.65
N GLU A 201 0.61 -18.62 -5.83
CA GLU A 201 -0.66 -17.90 -5.94
C GLU A 201 -1.85 -18.75 -5.45
N ASP A 202 -1.79 -20.07 -5.60
CA ASP A 202 -2.91 -20.98 -5.38
C ASP A 202 -2.73 -21.93 -4.18
N ASP A 203 -1.48 -22.21 -3.78
CA ASP A 203 -1.15 -23.22 -2.77
C ASP A 203 0.11 -22.88 -1.96
N VAL A 204 0.33 -23.63 -0.90
CA VAL A 204 1.60 -23.71 -0.18
C VAL A 204 2.23 -25.08 -0.42
N ALA A 205 3.40 -25.10 -1.03
CA ALA A 205 4.16 -26.32 -1.25
C ALA A 205 5.24 -26.47 -0.17
N VAL A 206 5.28 -27.61 0.50
CA VAL A 206 6.32 -27.95 1.49
C VAL A 206 7.11 -29.16 1.01
N LYS A 207 8.41 -28.98 0.80
CA LYS A 207 9.36 -30.02 0.40
C LYS A 207 10.26 -30.33 1.59
N THR A 208 10.26 -31.59 2.02
CA THR A 208 11.12 -32.04 3.12
C THR A 208 12.15 -33.03 2.60
N THR A 209 13.41 -32.74 2.88
CA THR A 209 14.54 -33.64 2.64
C THR A 209 14.78 -34.43 3.92
N MET A 210 14.62 -35.75 3.83
CA MET A 210 14.73 -36.66 4.96
C MET A 210 15.14 -38.04 4.43
N ARG A 211 16.38 -38.45 4.73
CA ARG A 211 16.91 -39.75 4.30
C ARG A 211 16.31 -40.86 5.16
N LEU A 212 15.48 -41.70 4.55
CA LEU A 212 14.77 -42.80 5.19
C LEU A 212 15.04 -44.11 4.45
N VAL A 213 15.75 -45.03 5.10
CA VAL A 213 16.09 -46.35 4.55
C VAL A 213 15.27 -47.42 5.26
N LEU A 214 14.47 -48.16 4.49
CA LEU A 214 13.56 -49.18 5.02
C LEU A 214 13.80 -50.54 4.38
N GLU A 215 13.59 -51.59 5.16
CA GLU A 215 13.58 -52.97 4.70
C GLU A 215 12.21 -53.63 4.86
N LYS A 216 11.79 -54.39 3.86
CA LYS A 216 10.60 -55.24 3.90
C LYS A 216 10.79 -56.46 3.00
N ASP A 217 10.57 -57.64 3.56
CA ASP A 217 10.71 -58.93 2.86
C ASP A 217 12.07 -59.09 2.14
N GLY A 218 13.15 -58.56 2.75
CA GLY A 218 14.52 -58.57 2.20
C GLY A 218 14.76 -57.59 1.05
N GLN A 219 13.80 -56.71 0.73
CA GLN A 219 13.98 -55.60 -0.19
C GLN A 219 14.25 -54.32 0.59
N THR A 220 15.18 -53.50 0.09
CA THR A 220 15.42 -52.16 0.63
C THR A 220 14.92 -51.07 -0.33
N GLN A 221 14.47 -49.97 0.26
CA GLN A 221 14.14 -48.74 -0.44
C GLN A 221 14.63 -47.55 0.37
N GLU A 222 15.25 -46.61 -0.33
CA GLU A 222 15.65 -45.32 0.19
C GLU A 222 14.67 -44.25 -0.32
N PHE A 223 14.28 -43.36 0.58
CA PHE A 223 13.56 -42.14 0.29
C PHE A 223 14.44 -40.98 0.72
N GLU A 224 14.55 -39.96 -0.12
CA GLU A 224 15.33 -38.75 0.20
C GLU A 224 14.44 -37.52 0.34
N LYS A 225 13.37 -37.42 -0.45
CA LYS A 225 12.56 -36.21 -0.58
C LYS A 225 11.09 -36.54 -0.63
N PHE A 226 10.32 -35.72 0.08
CA PHE A 226 8.88 -35.76 0.13
C PHE A 226 8.33 -34.37 -0.18
N ILE A 227 7.15 -34.30 -0.77
CA ILE A 227 6.48 -33.04 -1.07
C ILE A 227 5.01 -33.15 -0.71
N VAL A 228 4.48 -32.10 -0.08
CA VAL A 228 3.05 -31.92 0.13
C VAL A 228 2.64 -30.55 -0.40
N ARG A 229 1.39 -30.44 -0.81
CA ARG A 229 0.77 -29.19 -1.24
C ARG A 229 -0.50 -28.99 -0.47
N ASP A 230 -0.63 -27.81 0.09
CA ASP A 230 -1.81 -27.38 0.80
C ASP A 230 -2.53 -26.29 -0.01
N PRO A 231 -3.81 -26.47 -0.37
CA PRO A 231 -4.50 -25.59 -1.33
C PRO A 231 -4.90 -24.22 -0.74
N VAL A 232 -4.28 -23.79 0.36
CA VAL A 232 -4.48 -22.46 0.96
C VAL A 232 -3.65 -21.43 0.18
N PRO A 233 -4.28 -20.43 -0.48
CA PRO A 233 -3.57 -19.38 -1.22
C PRO A 233 -3.05 -18.30 -0.26
N LEU A 234 -2.14 -18.68 0.64
CA LEU A 234 -1.68 -17.82 1.74
C LEU A 234 -1.02 -16.51 1.25
N LEU A 235 -0.31 -16.54 0.12
CA LEU A 235 0.27 -15.34 -0.49
C LEU A 235 -0.79 -14.30 -0.86
N GLU A 236 -1.94 -14.78 -1.34
CA GLU A 236 -3.08 -13.92 -1.67
C GLU A 236 -3.61 -13.24 -0.41
N TYR A 237 -3.81 -14.00 0.69
CA TYR A 237 -4.31 -13.43 1.94
C TYR A 237 -3.36 -12.40 2.55
N LEU A 238 -2.04 -12.68 2.58
CA LEU A 238 -1.03 -11.71 3.02
C LEU A 238 -1.06 -10.42 2.19
N THR A 239 -1.21 -10.55 0.87
CA THR A 239 -1.32 -9.41 -0.04
C THR A 239 -2.58 -8.60 0.24
N LYS A 240 -3.73 -9.25 0.37
CA LYS A 240 -5.02 -8.58 0.63
C LYS A 240 -5.06 -7.92 2.00
N ALA A 241 -4.56 -8.58 3.03
CA ALA A 241 -4.40 -8.01 4.37
C ALA A 241 -3.53 -6.74 4.32
N SER A 242 -2.43 -6.76 3.57
CA SER A 242 -1.56 -5.59 3.39
C SER A 242 -2.26 -4.44 2.66
N LEU A 243 -3.13 -4.74 1.69
CA LEU A 243 -3.93 -3.72 0.99
C LEU A 243 -4.99 -3.10 1.91
N ILE A 244 -5.63 -3.89 2.78
CA ILE A 244 -6.57 -3.39 3.80
C ILE A 244 -5.84 -2.47 4.78
N LEU A 245 -4.66 -2.88 5.25
CA LEU A 245 -3.80 -2.06 6.11
C LEU A 245 -3.44 -0.73 5.45
N TYR A 246 -3.06 -0.77 4.16
CA TYR A 246 -2.78 0.43 3.38
C TYR A 246 -4.02 1.32 3.23
N GLN A 247 -5.20 0.74 3.01
CA GLN A 247 -6.44 1.50 2.94
C GLN A 247 -6.74 2.19 4.27
N GLU A 248 -6.57 1.50 5.40
CA GLU A 248 -6.74 2.08 6.72
C GLU A 248 -5.72 3.20 6.98
N TYR A 249 -4.45 2.96 6.65
CA TYR A 249 -3.40 3.97 6.79
C TYR A 249 -3.73 5.27 6.05
N ASN A 250 -4.30 5.19 4.83
CA ASN A 250 -4.59 6.37 4.01
C ASN A 250 -5.95 7.02 4.28
N SER A 251 -6.98 6.23 4.55
CA SER A 251 -8.35 6.75 4.73
C SER A 251 -8.73 6.95 6.19
N GLN A 252 -8.00 6.33 7.11
CA GLN A 252 -8.18 6.47 8.56
C GLN A 252 -9.63 6.21 8.96
N TYR A 253 -10.23 5.17 8.40
CA TYR A 253 -11.68 4.97 8.51
C TYR A 253 -12.06 4.55 9.94
N LEU A 254 -11.16 3.88 10.67
CA LEU A 254 -11.39 3.58 12.09
C LEU A 254 -11.26 4.83 12.97
N GLU A 255 -10.30 5.73 12.72
CA GLU A 255 -10.23 7.00 13.46
C GLU A 255 -11.45 7.88 13.19
N ASN A 256 -11.81 8.01 11.90
CA ASN A 256 -12.95 8.80 11.48
C ASN A 256 -14.26 8.26 12.05
N LEU A 257 -14.39 6.94 12.26
CA LEU A 257 -15.52 6.35 12.96
C LEU A 257 -15.70 6.96 14.35
N VAL A 258 -14.64 7.02 15.17
CA VAL A 258 -14.74 7.57 16.53
C VAL A 258 -15.16 9.02 16.52
N VAL A 259 -14.60 9.83 15.61
CA VAL A 259 -14.97 11.26 15.47
C VAL A 259 -16.45 11.38 15.07
N HIS A 260 -16.92 10.56 14.14
CA HIS A 260 -18.32 10.54 13.73
C HIS A 260 -19.25 10.08 14.87
N LEU A 261 -18.87 9.06 15.64
CA LEU A 261 -19.64 8.60 16.79
C LEU A 261 -19.73 9.68 17.88
N ALA A 262 -18.62 10.36 18.20
CA ALA A 262 -18.61 11.46 19.15
C ALA A 262 -19.45 12.66 18.67
N SER A 263 -19.41 12.95 17.36
CA SER A 263 -20.25 13.99 16.74
C SER A 263 -21.75 13.63 16.79
N TYR A 264 -22.10 12.40 16.42
CA TYR A 264 -23.49 11.96 16.30
C TYR A 264 -24.18 11.69 17.64
N TYR A 265 -23.46 11.04 18.56
CA TYR A 265 -23.97 10.69 19.90
C TYR A 265 -23.64 11.77 20.96
N GLY A 266 -22.95 12.82 20.56
CA GLY A 266 -22.61 13.97 21.39
C GLY A 266 -23.81 14.84 21.76
N ARG A 267 -24.14 14.96 23.05
CA ARG A 267 -25.25 15.82 23.52
C ARG A 267 -24.90 16.51 24.83
N ILE A 268 -25.54 17.66 25.10
CA ILE A 268 -25.56 18.30 26.43
C ILE A 268 -26.50 17.47 27.33
N ASP A 269 -26.08 16.25 27.65
CA ASP A 269 -26.71 15.31 28.57
C ASP A 269 -25.64 14.37 29.17
N SER A 270 -25.62 14.27 30.50
CA SER A 270 -24.74 13.36 31.25
C SER A 270 -24.88 11.87 30.86
N SER A 271 -26.00 11.48 30.23
CA SER A 271 -26.24 10.12 29.76
C SER A 271 -25.78 9.85 28.32
N SER A 272 -25.24 10.88 27.65
CA SER A 272 -24.72 10.84 26.28
C SER A 272 -23.22 11.14 26.25
N LEU A 273 -22.57 10.97 25.09
CA LEU A 273 -21.17 11.41 24.92
C LEU A 273 -21.08 12.94 25.01
N PRO A 274 -19.97 13.50 25.52
CA PRO A 274 -19.68 14.92 25.40
C PRO A 274 -19.62 15.36 23.91
N PRO A 275 -20.33 16.41 23.48
CA PRO A 275 -20.33 16.84 22.07
C PRO A 275 -18.99 17.43 21.66
N LEU A 276 -18.51 17.19 20.44
CA LEU A 276 -17.27 17.82 19.94
C LEU A 276 -17.31 19.35 20.11
N SER A 277 -18.43 19.95 19.71
CA SER A 277 -18.78 21.33 20.04
C SER A 277 -20.29 21.51 20.13
N MET A 278 -20.79 22.29 21.09
CA MET A 278 -22.21 22.66 21.20
C MET A 278 -22.40 23.96 21.98
N TYR A 279 -23.45 24.71 21.65
CA TYR A 279 -23.83 25.94 22.34
C TYR A 279 -25.21 25.79 23.00
N THR A 280 -25.36 26.33 24.20
CA THR A 280 -26.65 26.41 24.91
C THR A 280 -26.73 27.65 25.79
N ASN A 281 -27.96 28.08 26.05
CA ASN A 281 -28.31 29.17 26.96
C ASN A 281 -28.80 28.62 28.31
N ASP A 282 -28.72 27.30 28.53
CA ASP A 282 -29.07 26.66 29.78
C ASP A 282 -27.90 26.75 30.78
N ASN A 283 -28.20 27.21 32.00
CA ASN A 283 -27.25 27.36 33.08
C ASN A 283 -27.00 26.03 33.82
N SER A 284 -27.62 24.92 33.40
CA SER A 284 -27.40 23.62 34.05
C SER A 284 -25.97 23.13 33.77
N ALA A 285 -25.15 23.02 34.82
CA ALA A 285 -23.85 22.38 34.73
C ALA A 285 -24.04 20.87 34.50
N ILE A 286 -23.65 20.39 33.33
CA ILE A 286 -23.62 18.97 33.02
C ILE A 286 -22.23 18.42 33.30
N VAL A 287 -22.22 17.22 33.87
CA VAL A 287 -21.00 16.54 34.30
C VAL A 287 -20.93 15.20 33.60
N TRP A 288 -19.78 14.91 33.00
CA TRP A 288 -19.44 13.59 32.50
C TRP A 288 -18.30 13.00 33.33
N THR A 289 -18.25 11.68 33.44
CA THR A 289 -17.10 10.97 34.01
C THR A 289 -16.38 10.19 32.92
N GLN A 290 -15.04 10.12 33.01
CA GLN A 290 -14.24 9.40 32.03
C GLN A 290 -14.64 7.92 31.91
N MET A 291 -15.03 7.30 33.03
CA MET A 291 -15.52 5.91 33.06
C MET A 291 -16.82 5.74 32.26
N GLN A 292 -17.77 6.68 32.39
CA GLN A 292 -19.02 6.62 31.61
C GLN A 292 -18.75 6.78 30.12
N ILE A 293 -17.89 7.72 29.76
CA ILE A 293 -17.50 7.97 28.36
C ILE A 293 -16.82 6.73 27.77
N ASN A 294 -15.88 6.13 28.50
CA ASN A 294 -15.18 4.92 28.07
C ASN A 294 -16.17 3.78 27.79
N ASN A 295 -17.10 3.52 28.72
CA ASN A 295 -18.12 2.49 28.55
C ASN A 295 -19.07 2.76 27.37
N GLN A 296 -19.44 4.02 27.15
CA GLN A 296 -20.26 4.41 26.00
C GLN A 296 -19.52 4.24 24.68
N LEU A 297 -18.26 4.70 24.59
CA LEU A 297 -17.43 4.52 23.41
C LEU A 297 -17.24 3.03 23.09
N ARG A 298 -16.90 2.20 24.08
CA ARG A 298 -16.80 0.74 23.90
C ARG A 298 -18.07 0.13 23.34
N SER A 299 -19.22 0.45 23.93
CA SER A 299 -20.52 -0.06 23.47
C SER A 299 -20.84 0.38 22.03
N LEU A 300 -20.45 1.60 21.65
CA LEU A 300 -20.63 2.08 20.29
C LEU A 300 -19.66 1.36 19.33
N LEU A 301 -18.38 1.25 19.69
CA LEU A 301 -17.38 0.56 18.88
C LEU A 301 -17.76 -0.91 18.63
N ASP A 302 -18.25 -1.62 19.66
CA ASP A 302 -18.79 -2.98 19.54
C ASP A 302 -19.95 -3.10 18.55
N SER A 303 -20.78 -2.05 18.47
CA SER A 303 -21.92 -2.02 17.55
C SER A 303 -21.54 -1.62 16.12
N TYR A 304 -20.50 -0.80 15.95
CA TYR A 304 -20.21 -0.11 14.68
C TYR A 304 -18.98 -0.63 13.94
N VAL A 305 -17.94 -1.08 14.65
CA VAL A 305 -16.74 -1.66 14.00
C VAL A 305 -17.13 -2.86 13.12
N PRO A 306 -17.99 -3.82 13.55
CA PRO A 306 -18.37 -4.96 12.72
C PRO A 306 -19.19 -4.63 11.48
N LEU A 307 -19.61 -3.37 11.30
CA LEU A 307 -20.35 -2.95 10.12
C LEU A 307 -19.42 -2.68 8.93
N PHE A 308 -18.12 -2.44 9.17
CA PHE A 308 -17.16 -2.23 8.11
C PHE A 308 -17.02 -3.45 7.21
N ARG A 309 -17.16 -3.21 5.90
CA ARG A 309 -17.10 -4.20 4.83
C ARG A 309 -16.33 -3.62 3.65
N PHE A 310 -15.89 -4.47 2.76
CA PHE A 310 -15.28 -4.05 1.51
C PHE A 310 -16.19 -4.38 0.34
N GLU A 311 -16.29 -3.50 -0.64
CA GLU A 311 -16.93 -3.82 -1.92
C GLU A 311 -16.30 -5.09 -2.52
N ASP A 312 -17.10 -5.83 -3.29
CA ASP A 312 -16.69 -7.06 -3.99
C ASP A 312 -16.20 -8.21 -3.09
N THR A 313 -16.68 -8.26 -1.85
CA THR A 313 -16.55 -9.41 -0.93
C THR A 313 -17.90 -10.10 -0.72
N ASP A 314 -17.89 -11.35 -0.28
CA ASP A 314 -19.11 -12.14 -0.08
C ASP A 314 -20.06 -11.56 0.97
N ASN A 315 -19.50 -10.87 1.97
CA ASN A 315 -20.26 -10.17 3.00
C ASN A 315 -20.58 -8.71 2.64
N ALA A 316 -20.27 -8.25 1.42
CA ALA A 316 -20.59 -6.91 0.90
C ALA A 316 -22.06 -6.81 0.44
N TRP A 317 -22.98 -6.74 1.39
CA TRP A 317 -24.39 -6.50 1.08
C TRP A 317 -24.81 -5.09 1.48
N TYR A 318 -25.56 -4.45 0.57
CA TYR A 318 -26.17 -3.15 0.78
C TYR A 318 -27.48 -3.32 1.57
N LEU A 319 -27.67 -2.47 2.57
CA LEU A 319 -28.93 -2.43 3.31
C LEU A 319 -30.03 -1.83 2.44
N ASP A 320 -31.01 -2.66 2.07
CA ASP A 320 -32.22 -2.23 1.37
C ASP A 320 -33.50 -2.67 2.10
N ASP A 321 -33.59 -2.36 3.40
CA ASP A 321 -34.83 -2.55 4.15
C ASP A 321 -35.80 -1.39 3.83
N PRO A 322 -37.00 -1.65 3.28
CA PRO A 322 -37.98 -0.60 2.98
C PRO A 322 -38.51 0.13 4.23
N LYS A 323 -38.22 -0.36 5.44
CA LYS A 323 -38.56 0.32 6.70
C LYS A 323 -37.51 1.32 7.16
N MET A 324 -36.29 1.24 6.65
CA MET A 324 -35.24 2.22 6.96
C MET A 324 -35.42 3.47 6.10
N SER A 325 -35.18 4.63 6.70
CA SER A 325 -35.04 5.87 5.95
C SER A 325 -33.81 5.80 5.03
N GLU A 326 -33.84 6.54 3.93
CA GLU A 326 -32.70 6.59 3.00
C GLU A 326 -31.42 7.08 3.69
N GLN A 327 -31.53 7.94 4.70
CA GLN A 327 -30.39 8.40 5.50
C GLN A 327 -29.78 7.28 6.34
N GLU A 328 -30.62 6.44 6.96
CA GLU A 328 -30.14 5.26 7.69
C GLU A 328 -29.45 4.30 6.72
N LYS A 329 -30.04 4.06 5.54
CA LYS A 329 -29.41 3.22 4.51
C LYS A 329 -28.06 3.79 4.07
N GLU A 330 -27.98 5.09 3.75
CA GLU A 330 -26.74 5.74 3.34
C GLU A 330 -25.68 5.69 4.44
N PHE A 331 -26.07 5.92 5.69
CA PHE A 331 -25.16 5.79 6.83
C PHE A 331 -24.63 4.37 6.97
N TYR A 332 -25.48 3.34 6.93
CA TYR A 332 -25.01 1.96 7.00
C TYR A 332 -24.17 1.56 5.77
N ASN A 333 -24.56 2.01 4.58
CA ASN A 333 -23.82 1.73 3.37
C ASN A 333 -22.49 2.49 3.31
N SER A 334 -22.30 3.56 4.10
CA SER A 334 -20.99 4.22 4.23
C SER A 334 -19.92 3.39 4.95
N PHE A 335 -20.32 2.31 5.63
CA PHE A 335 -19.40 1.32 6.18
C PHE A 335 -18.92 0.32 5.11
N ILE A 336 -19.47 0.37 3.89
CA ILE A 336 -18.96 -0.39 2.75
C ILE A 336 -17.86 0.45 2.08
N LEU A 337 -16.63 0.04 2.29
CA LEU A 337 -15.42 0.68 1.80
C LEU A 337 -15.17 0.26 0.35
N SER A 338 -14.89 1.24 -0.52
CA SER A 338 -14.49 0.95 -1.90
C SER A 338 -13.17 0.20 -1.93
N THR A 339 -13.11 -0.89 -2.69
CA THR A 339 -12.01 -1.83 -2.60
C THR A 339 -10.82 -1.46 -3.49
N ILE A 340 -9.60 -1.50 -2.93
CA ILE A 340 -8.34 -1.68 -3.70
C ILE A 340 -8.09 -3.19 -3.92
N VAL A 341 -8.73 -4.04 -3.12
CA VAL A 341 -8.60 -5.49 -3.16
C VAL A 341 -9.36 -6.03 -4.37
N ALA A 342 -8.66 -6.75 -5.25
CA ALA A 342 -9.30 -7.36 -6.40
C ALA A 342 -10.42 -8.33 -5.96
N PRO A 343 -11.58 -8.33 -6.65
CA PRO A 343 -12.69 -9.25 -6.37
C PRO A 343 -12.19 -10.69 -6.29
N LYS A 344 -12.62 -11.42 -5.26
CA LYS A 344 -12.51 -12.87 -5.19
C LYS A 344 -13.81 -13.42 -4.65
N ASP A 345 -14.44 -14.29 -5.44
CA ASP A 345 -15.60 -15.04 -5.01
C ASP A 345 -15.25 -15.86 -3.76
N ASN A 346 -16.17 -15.92 -2.78
CA ASN A 346 -16.04 -16.68 -1.53
C ASN A 346 -15.13 -16.07 -0.45
N LEU A 347 -14.65 -14.84 -0.62
CA LEU A 347 -13.89 -14.13 0.41
C LEU A 347 -14.77 -13.14 1.16
N SER A 348 -14.89 -13.30 2.48
CA SER A 348 -15.49 -12.33 3.39
C SER A 348 -14.41 -11.59 4.18
N ILE A 349 -14.61 -10.29 4.43
CA ILE A 349 -13.71 -9.49 5.27
C ILE A 349 -14.50 -8.93 6.43
N ASN A 350 -14.16 -9.35 7.65
CA ASN A 350 -14.85 -8.95 8.88
C ASN A 350 -13.93 -8.06 9.72
N HIS A 351 -14.51 -7.05 10.37
CA HIS A 351 -13.85 -6.28 11.40
C HIS A 351 -14.42 -6.69 12.76
N ILE A 352 -13.56 -7.00 13.70
CA ILE A 352 -13.91 -7.59 14.99
C ILE A 352 -13.47 -6.63 16.08
N PHE A 353 -14.40 -6.32 16.99
CA PHE A 353 -14.16 -5.64 18.26
C PHE A 353 -14.89 -6.43 19.35
N LEU A 354 -14.18 -7.00 20.33
CA LEU A 354 -14.78 -7.88 21.36
C LEU A 354 -14.88 -7.18 22.72
N ASP A 355 -15.38 -5.94 22.75
CA ASP A 355 -15.46 -5.11 23.95
C ASP A 355 -14.11 -5.02 24.70
N TRP A 356 -13.01 -4.95 23.94
CA TRP A 356 -11.68 -4.80 24.53
C TRP A 356 -11.57 -3.49 25.29
N ASP A 357 -10.69 -3.48 26.29
CA ASP A 357 -10.38 -2.25 26.99
C ASP A 357 -9.75 -1.24 26.01
N ILE A 358 -10.26 -0.01 26.02
CA ILE A 358 -9.76 1.08 25.19
C ILE A 358 -9.08 2.13 26.07
N TYR A 359 -8.07 2.79 25.53
CA TYR A 359 -7.67 4.07 26.08
C TYR A 359 -8.65 5.13 25.57
N SER A 360 -9.23 5.88 26.48
CA SER A 360 -9.97 7.09 26.14
C SER A 360 -9.67 8.17 27.16
N LYS A 361 -9.42 9.38 26.66
CA LYS A 361 -9.28 10.59 27.45
C LYS A 361 -10.04 11.69 26.74
N VAL A 362 -10.98 12.29 27.44
CA VAL A 362 -11.72 13.45 26.94
C VAL A 362 -11.32 14.65 27.75
N THR A 363 -10.89 15.71 27.07
CA THR A 363 -10.50 16.96 27.72
C THR A 363 -11.38 18.11 27.24
N SER A 364 -11.49 19.15 28.07
CA SER A 364 -12.08 20.43 27.70
C SER A 364 -11.06 21.54 27.99
N PRO A 365 -11.22 22.74 27.41
CA PRO A 365 -10.38 23.89 27.73
C PRO A 365 -10.32 24.23 29.23
N THR A 366 -11.34 23.83 30.00
CA THR A 366 -11.51 24.17 31.42
C THR A 366 -11.33 22.99 32.37
N SER A 367 -11.22 21.76 31.86
CA SER A 367 -11.12 20.55 32.69
C SER A 367 -10.34 19.43 32.01
N SER A 368 -9.39 18.82 32.72
CA SER A 368 -8.56 17.69 32.25
C SER A 368 -8.52 16.49 33.20
N GLY A 369 -9.47 16.41 34.14
CA GLY A 369 -9.55 15.35 35.16
C GLY A 369 -10.61 14.28 34.87
N GLU A 370 -10.78 13.32 35.80
CA GLU A 370 -11.79 12.24 35.70
C GLU A 370 -13.24 12.74 35.62
N ILE A 371 -13.46 13.94 36.14
CA ILE A 371 -14.73 14.66 36.10
C ILE A 371 -14.56 15.80 35.09
N ILE A 372 -15.38 15.74 34.05
CA ILE A 372 -15.37 16.70 32.95
C ILE A 372 -16.58 17.61 33.14
N THR A 373 -16.31 18.88 33.36
CA THR A 373 -17.32 19.92 33.56
C THR A 373 -16.91 21.17 32.83
N ILE A 374 -17.90 21.88 32.29
CA ILE A 374 -17.68 23.22 31.74
C ILE A 374 -18.32 24.20 32.70
N ILE A 375 -17.49 25.10 33.23
CA ILE A 375 -17.95 26.20 34.05
C ILE A 375 -18.41 27.29 33.06
N PRO A 376 -19.69 27.71 33.08
CA PRO A 376 -20.13 28.82 32.25
C PRO A 376 -19.23 30.03 32.49
N GLU A 377 -18.70 30.63 31.42
CA GLU A 377 -18.01 31.91 31.55
C GLU A 377 -19.06 32.97 31.92
N GLU A 378 -19.05 33.42 33.18
CA GLU A 378 -19.80 34.60 33.56
C GLU A 378 -19.17 35.81 32.87
N LEU A 379 -19.80 36.28 31.78
CA LEU A 379 -19.45 37.55 31.16
C LEU A 379 -19.64 38.66 32.20
N ASP A 380 -18.52 39.16 32.75
CA ASP A 380 -18.47 40.22 33.75
C ASP A 380 -18.82 41.57 33.10
N GLY A 381 -20.10 41.71 32.73
CA GLY A 381 -20.66 42.78 31.89
C GLY A 381 -21.70 43.59 32.65
N PHE A 382 -21.26 44.73 33.16
CA PHE A 382 -22.02 45.72 33.92
C PHE A 382 -23.22 46.29 33.11
N ILE A 383 -24.45 45.75 33.23
CA ILE A 383 -25.77 46.42 33.00
C ILE A 383 -26.91 45.48 33.45
N MET A 384 -27.99 46.04 34.04
CA MET A 384 -29.18 45.38 34.63
C MET A 384 -30.05 44.50 33.69
N ARG A 385 -29.48 43.61 32.87
CA ARG A 385 -30.20 42.48 32.26
C ARG A 385 -30.02 41.24 33.14
N ALA A 386 -31.04 40.37 33.18
CA ALA A 386 -30.86 39.05 33.77
C ALA A 386 -29.66 38.38 33.07
N PRO A 387 -28.70 37.78 33.81
CA PRO A 387 -27.54 37.16 33.20
C PRO A 387 -28.01 36.04 32.28
N GLU A 388 -27.98 36.30 30.98
CA GLU A 388 -27.99 35.25 29.96
C GLU A 388 -26.59 34.64 30.03
N SER A 389 -26.46 33.43 30.56
CA SER A 389 -25.17 32.73 30.51
C SER A 389 -25.12 31.93 29.22
N ASP A 390 -24.22 32.33 28.35
CA ASP A 390 -23.86 31.58 27.16
C ASP A 390 -22.83 30.52 27.57
N THR A 391 -23.14 29.25 27.36
CA THR A 391 -22.20 28.15 27.63
C THR A 391 -21.79 27.48 26.33
N TYR A 392 -20.49 27.51 26.05
CA TYR A 392 -19.87 26.82 24.92
C TYR A 392 -19.22 25.53 25.40
N TYR A 393 -19.68 24.41 24.84
CA TYR A 393 -19.13 23.09 25.07
C TYR A 393 -18.14 22.80 23.96
N ASN A 394 -16.87 22.52 24.31
CA ASN A 394 -15.84 22.08 23.38
C ASN A 394 -15.05 20.94 24.04
N PHE A 395 -15.06 19.76 23.43
CA PHE A 395 -14.41 18.57 23.95
C PHE A 395 -13.46 17.96 22.93
N PHE A 396 -12.31 17.48 23.41
CA PHE A 396 -11.26 16.86 22.62
C PHE A 396 -11.10 15.41 23.05
N TYR A 397 -11.24 14.50 22.10
CA TYR A 397 -11.14 13.07 22.28
C TYR A 397 -9.75 12.59 21.88
N ASP A 398 -9.08 11.91 22.81
CA ASP A 398 -7.97 11.03 22.55
C ASP A 398 -8.43 9.60 22.78
N VAL A 399 -8.48 8.79 21.73
CA VAL A 399 -8.98 7.41 21.80
C VAL A 399 -8.00 6.49 21.10
N THR A 400 -7.66 5.37 21.74
CA THR A 400 -6.89 4.29 21.15
C THR A 400 -7.61 2.98 21.40
N TYR A 401 -7.88 2.23 20.34
CA TYR A 401 -8.62 0.97 20.45
C TYR A 401 -8.16 -0.05 19.39
N PRO A 402 -8.19 -1.34 19.74
CA PRO A 402 -7.82 -2.40 18.81
C PRO A 402 -8.97 -2.80 17.89
N VAL A 403 -8.64 -3.23 16.69
CA VAL A 403 -9.56 -3.88 15.74
C VAL A 403 -8.83 -5.09 15.16
N VAL A 404 -9.50 -6.24 15.10
CA VAL A 404 -8.99 -7.40 14.37
C VAL A 404 -9.72 -7.51 13.05
N VAL A 405 -8.98 -7.66 11.96
CA VAL A 405 -9.53 -7.94 10.64
C VAL A 405 -9.39 -9.43 10.37
N GLU A 406 -10.47 -10.08 9.98
CA GLU A 406 -10.51 -11.49 9.59
C GLU A 406 -10.89 -11.61 8.12
N LEU A 407 -10.05 -12.28 7.34
CA LEU A 407 -10.33 -12.73 5.98
C LEU A 407 -10.79 -14.17 6.05
N VAL A 408 -12.03 -14.45 5.67
CA VAL A 408 -12.62 -15.80 5.66
C VAL A 408 -12.82 -16.25 4.22
N ASP A 409 -12.17 -17.34 3.83
CA ASP A 409 -12.33 -17.96 2.51
C ASP A 409 -13.04 -19.31 2.65
N ASP A 410 -14.29 -19.35 2.20
CA ASP A 410 -15.12 -20.56 2.18
C ASP A 410 -15.00 -21.34 0.85
N GLY A 411 -14.15 -20.87 -0.06
CA GLY A 411 -14.03 -21.35 -1.44
C GLY A 411 -12.88 -22.30 -1.71
N LEU A 412 -12.23 -22.88 -0.69
CA LEU A 412 -11.07 -23.75 -0.91
C LEU A 412 -11.43 -25.02 -1.70
N PRO A 413 -10.52 -25.55 -2.54
CA PRO A 413 -10.77 -26.72 -3.40
C PRO A 413 -11.22 -27.98 -2.65
N ASP A 414 -10.82 -28.14 -1.39
CA ASP A 414 -11.19 -29.27 -0.53
C ASP A 414 -12.50 -29.06 0.24
N GLY A 415 -13.14 -27.90 0.08
CA GLY A 415 -14.36 -27.49 0.77
C GLY A 415 -14.14 -27.08 2.23
N SER A 416 -12.89 -26.90 2.66
CA SER A 416 -12.57 -26.33 3.97
C SER A 416 -12.69 -24.81 3.96
N THR A 417 -12.90 -24.23 5.13
CA THR A 417 -12.83 -22.78 5.36
C THR A 417 -11.46 -22.45 5.92
N TYR A 418 -10.88 -21.33 5.48
CA TYR A 418 -9.65 -20.79 6.06
C TYR A 418 -9.86 -19.34 6.53
N SER A 419 -9.37 -19.04 7.73
CA SER A 419 -9.39 -17.70 8.31
C SER A 419 -7.97 -17.17 8.44
N PHE A 420 -7.76 -15.91 8.01
CA PHE A 420 -6.54 -15.15 8.23
C PHE A 420 -6.85 -13.88 9.01
N LEU A 421 -6.29 -13.75 10.21
CA LEU A 421 -6.59 -12.67 11.15
C LEU A 421 -5.38 -11.78 11.35
N PHE A 422 -5.53 -10.46 11.34
CA PHE A 422 -4.47 -9.55 11.77
C PHE A 422 -5.05 -8.37 12.55
N GLY A 423 -4.25 -7.80 13.46
CA GLY A 423 -4.68 -6.71 14.32
C GLY A 423 -4.30 -5.35 13.74
N MET A 424 -5.07 -4.31 14.09
CA MET A 424 -4.77 -2.91 13.84
C MET A 424 -5.12 -2.10 15.10
N GLU A 425 -4.34 -1.07 15.39
CA GLU A 425 -4.65 -0.12 16.45
C GLU A 425 -5.06 1.23 15.86
N ALA A 426 -6.31 1.62 16.09
CA ALA A 426 -6.85 2.90 15.65
C ALA A 426 -6.58 4.00 16.69
N ASN A 427 -6.16 5.18 16.24
CA ASN A 427 -5.63 6.23 17.10
C ASN A 427 -6.18 7.63 16.75
N VAL A 428 -7.10 8.14 17.58
CA VAL A 428 -7.61 9.52 17.53
C VAL A 428 -6.88 10.39 18.55
N ARG A 429 -6.45 11.58 18.16
CA ARG A 429 -5.84 12.58 19.05
C ARG A 429 -6.45 13.95 18.81
N ASN A 430 -6.96 14.60 19.84
CA ASN A 430 -7.62 15.90 19.76
C ASN A 430 -8.71 16.00 18.67
N ASN A 431 -9.55 14.97 18.53
CA ASN A 431 -10.55 14.83 17.46
C ASN A 431 -9.98 14.76 16.03
N LEU A 432 -8.68 14.54 15.88
CA LEU A 432 -8.03 14.34 14.59
C LEU A 432 -7.69 12.86 14.44
N ASN A 433 -7.79 12.37 13.20
CA ASN A 433 -7.11 11.13 12.83
C ASN A 433 -5.59 11.31 12.93
N ASN A 434 -4.87 10.19 12.88
CA ASN A 434 -3.43 10.19 13.08
C ASN A 434 -2.70 11.05 12.04
N GLN A 435 -3.06 10.94 10.76
CA GLN A 435 -2.42 11.73 9.70
C GLN A 435 -2.63 13.25 9.89
N ASP A 436 -3.84 13.69 10.20
CA ASP A 436 -4.15 15.11 10.38
C ASP A 436 -3.45 15.67 11.62
N TYR A 437 -3.34 14.86 12.67
CA TYR A 437 -2.58 15.19 13.87
C TYR A 437 -1.08 15.36 13.57
N GLN A 438 -0.46 14.39 12.89
CA GLN A 438 0.96 14.44 12.48
C GLN A 438 1.26 15.64 11.57
N ASN A 439 0.32 16.01 10.71
CA ASN A 439 0.43 17.16 9.82
C ASN A 439 0.22 18.52 10.51
N ASN A 440 0.13 18.55 11.85
CA ASN A 440 -0.10 19.74 12.66
C ASN A 440 -1.30 20.58 12.18
N LYS A 441 -2.38 19.94 11.69
CA LYS A 441 -3.56 20.67 11.21
C LYS A 441 -4.30 21.44 12.31
N GLY A 442 -3.87 21.30 13.57
CA GLY A 442 -4.52 21.86 14.74
C GLY A 442 -5.86 21.15 14.99
N PRO A 443 -6.40 21.21 16.22
CA PRO A 443 -7.77 20.73 16.44
C PRO A 443 -8.72 21.44 15.46
N ILE A 444 -9.66 20.69 14.88
CA ILE A 444 -10.66 21.27 13.97
C ILE A 444 -11.42 22.37 14.74
N GLU A 445 -11.13 23.64 14.45
CA GLU A 445 -11.93 24.75 14.97
C GLU A 445 -13.33 24.63 14.38
N TRP A 446 -14.29 24.21 15.20
CA TRP A 446 -15.68 24.10 14.79
C TRP A 446 -16.26 25.51 14.61
N ASP A 447 -16.66 25.86 13.37
CA ASP A 447 -17.33 27.13 13.07
C ASP A 447 -18.85 27.01 13.36
N PRO A 448 -19.36 27.70 14.41
CA PRO A 448 -20.78 27.65 14.77
C PRO A 448 -21.71 28.17 13.66
N ASN A 449 -21.19 28.91 12.68
CA ASN A 449 -21.97 29.44 11.57
C ASN A 449 -22.36 28.38 10.52
N MET A 450 -21.81 27.16 10.60
CA MET A 450 -22.18 26.05 9.71
C MET A 450 -23.55 25.43 10.05
N ILE A 451 -24.10 25.66 11.25
CA ILE A 451 -25.47 25.27 11.60
C ILE A 451 -26.39 26.48 11.51
N LYS A 452 -27.10 26.61 10.37
CA LYS A 452 -28.22 27.56 10.28
C LYS A 452 -29.40 27.05 11.09
N TYR A 453 -29.52 27.51 12.32
CA TYR A 453 -30.76 27.39 13.08
C TYR A 453 -31.89 28.12 12.34
N THR A 454 -32.86 27.37 11.84
CA THR A 454 -34.17 27.94 11.53
C THR A 454 -34.88 28.18 12.86
N ASN A 455 -35.10 29.45 13.20
CA ASN A 455 -35.73 29.84 14.47
C ASN A 455 -37.10 29.15 14.64
N PRO A 456 -37.39 28.52 15.81
CA PRO A 456 -38.70 27.92 16.11
C PRO A 456 -39.80 28.97 16.43
N GLY A 457 -39.74 30.15 15.79
CA GLY A 457 -40.58 31.31 16.10
C GLY A 457 -41.76 31.57 15.16
N ASP A 458 -41.83 30.93 14.00
CA ASP A 458 -42.95 31.12 13.08
C ASP A 458 -44.09 30.18 13.43
N SER A 459 -45.04 30.73 14.18
CA SER A 459 -46.30 30.10 14.57
C SER A 459 -47.08 29.55 13.37
N VAL A 460 -47.11 28.22 13.21
CA VAL A 460 -48.14 27.52 12.41
C VAL A 460 -49.03 26.73 13.34
N SER A 461 -50.11 27.38 13.78
CA SER A 461 -51.31 26.69 14.20
C SER A 461 -51.99 26.12 12.95
N GLN A 462 -51.87 24.82 12.69
CA GLN A 462 -52.96 24.04 12.10
C GLN A 462 -52.75 22.54 12.26
N THR A 463 -53.76 21.91 12.85
CA THR A 463 -54.01 20.48 12.87
C THR A 463 -54.23 19.94 11.45
N THR A 464 -53.32 19.12 10.94
CA THR A 464 -53.58 18.15 9.88
C THR A 464 -52.72 16.90 10.07
N LYS A 465 -53.29 15.77 9.65
CA LYS A 465 -52.82 14.36 9.78
C LYS A 465 -51.33 14.16 9.45
N PRO A 466 -50.67 13.10 9.97
CA PRO A 466 -49.28 12.79 9.67
C PRO A 466 -49.16 12.41 8.18
N GLY A 467 -48.64 13.34 7.40
CA GLY A 467 -48.23 13.13 6.01
C GLY A 467 -46.74 12.79 5.97
N GLU A 468 -46.37 12.03 4.94
CA GLU A 468 -44.99 11.77 4.51
C GLU A 468 -44.08 12.97 4.74
N ILE A 469 -43.08 12.81 5.60
CA ILE A 469 -41.91 13.68 5.60
C ILE A 469 -41.06 13.20 4.44
N VAL A 470 -41.28 13.80 3.26
CA VAL A 470 -40.38 13.67 2.12
C VAL A 470 -39.03 14.22 2.56
N GLY A 471 -38.05 13.33 2.74
CA GLY A 471 -36.67 13.70 3.08
C GLY A 471 -36.15 14.69 2.05
N TYR A 472 -36.03 15.94 2.48
CA TYR A 472 -35.51 17.03 1.66
C TYR A 472 -34.00 16.98 1.80
N ASP A 473 -33.31 16.23 0.94
CA ASP A 473 -31.88 16.42 0.73
C ASP A 473 -31.71 17.76 0.01
N PRO A 474 -31.32 18.84 0.72
CA PRO A 474 -31.33 20.15 0.13
C PRO A 474 -30.32 20.26 -1.00
N VAL A 475 -29.21 19.51 -0.98
CA VAL A 475 -28.15 19.57 -1.99
C VAL A 475 -28.52 18.76 -3.23
N LYS A 476 -29.03 17.53 -3.04
CA LYS A 476 -29.53 16.71 -4.16
C LYS A 476 -30.72 17.39 -4.82
N LYS A 477 -31.62 18.02 -4.07
CA LYS A 477 -32.71 18.82 -4.64
C LYS A 477 -32.20 20.09 -5.32
N MET A 478 -31.23 20.76 -4.74
CA MET A 478 -30.63 21.97 -5.30
C MET A 478 -30.02 21.76 -6.68
N PHE A 479 -29.24 20.68 -6.89
CA PHE A 479 -28.68 20.36 -8.21
C PHE A 479 -29.58 19.45 -9.08
N SER A 480 -30.75 19.02 -8.62
CA SER A 480 -31.71 18.25 -9.42
C SER A 480 -32.97 19.00 -9.81
N ASP A 481 -33.22 20.17 -9.21
CA ASP A 481 -34.34 21.05 -9.51
C ASP A 481 -33.87 22.27 -10.33
N PRO A 482 -34.08 22.29 -11.66
CA PRO A 482 -33.69 23.41 -12.51
C PRO A 482 -34.36 24.74 -12.13
N THR A 483 -35.45 24.72 -11.35
CA THR A 483 -36.09 25.96 -10.89
C THR A 483 -35.26 26.71 -9.87
N LEU A 484 -34.30 26.03 -9.22
CA LEU A 484 -33.36 26.61 -8.28
C LEU A 484 -32.12 27.20 -8.96
N TYR A 485 -32.00 27.08 -10.29
CA TYR A 485 -30.83 27.54 -11.05
C TYR A 485 -30.95 29.05 -11.32
N THR A 486 -30.89 29.83 -10.25
CA THR A 486 -31.14 31.27 -10.26
C THR A 486 -29.88 32.11 -10.45
N SER A 487 -28.69 31.51 -10.58
CA SER A 487 -27.50 32.25 -10.97
C SER A 487 -27.64 32.82 -12.40
N GLY A 488 -26.80 33.78 -12.76
CA GLY A 488 -26.55 34.02 -14.19
C GLY A 488 -25.82 32.82 -14.82
N ASN A 489 -25.52 32.94 -16.10
CA ASN A 489 -24.78 31.89 -16.82
C ASN A 489 -23.37 31.73 -16.22
N VAL A 490 -23.04 30.51 -15.81
CA VAL A 490 -21.71 30.09 -15.41
C VAL A 490 -21.02 29.48 -16.60
N THR A 491 -19.95 30.12 -17.04
CA THR A 491 -19.16 29.72 -18.21
C THR A 491 -17.80 29.19 -17.75
N ILE A 492 -17.43 28.02 -18.24
CA ILE A 492 -16.10 27.44 -18.06
C ILE A 492 -15.67 26.74 -19.33
N SER A 493 -14.39 26.84 -19.67
CA SER A 493 -13.80 26.12 -20.80
C SER A 493 -12.70 25.18 -20.34
N ALA A 494 -12.54 24.07 -21.05
CA ALA A 494 -11.51 23.09 -20.77
C ALA A 494 -10.59 22.92 -21.98
N TYR A 495 -9.29 22.75 -21.75
CA TYR A 495 -8.31 22.48 -22.79
C TYR A 495 -7.26 21.48 -22.32
N ASP A 496 -6.64 20.78 -23.27
CA ASP A 496 -5.58 19.82 -23.01
C ASP A 496 -4.27 20.56 -22.72
N THR A 497 -3.66 20.32 -21.55
CA THR A 497 -2.42 20.99 -21.18
C THR A 497 -1.22 20.59 -22.03
N CYS A 498 -1.27 19.47 -22.76
CA CYS A 498 -0.20 19.02 -23.65
C CYS A 498 -0.10 19.85 -24.94
N ASN A 499 -1.24 20.09 -25.61
CA ASN A 499 -1.26 20.66 -26.96
C ASN A 499 -2.10 21.94 -27.08
N GLY A 500 -2.73 22.39 -25.98
CA GLY A 500 -3.59 23.57 -25.95
C GLY A 500 -4.91 23.40 -26.69
N GLN A 501 -5.26 22.20 -27.16
CA GLN A 501 -6.50 21.98 -27.89
C GLN A 501 -7.70 22.03 -26.93
N PRO A 502 -8.79 22.72 -27.30
CA PRO A 502 -10.00 22.72 -26.50
C PRO A 502 -10.59 21.31 -26.38
N LEU A 503 -11.06 20.95 -25.18
CA LEU A 503 -11.58 19.62 -24.86
C LEU A 503 -13.10 19.63 -24.78
N GLY A 504 -13.76 19.15 -25.84
CA GLY A 504 -15.20 18.83 -25.81
C GLY A 504 -15.50 17.60 -24.96
N ASP A 505 -16.76 17.41 -24.59
CA ASP A 505 -17.26 16.25 -23.84
C ASP A 505 -16.59 16.06 -22.46
N VAL A 506 -16.04 17.13 -21.87
CA VAL A 506 -15.58 17.11 -20.48
C VAL A 506 -16.81 17.19 -19.59
N PHE A 507 -17.04 16.17 -18.76
CA PHE A 507 -18.13 16.19 -17.81
C PHE A 507 -17.87 17.23 -16.73
N VAL A 508 -18.85 18.10 -16.52
CA VAL A 508 -18.82 19.11 -15.46
C VAL A 508 -19.78 18.65 -14.38
N SER A 509 -19.25 18.44 -13.19
CA SER A 509 -20.03 18.19 -11.97
C SER A 509 -19.87 19.38 -11.04
N ALA A 510 -20.90 19.68 -10.24
CA ALA A 510 -20.82 20.68 -9.17
C ALA A 510 -21.00 20.00 -7.82
N GLY A 511 -20.27 20.49 -6.82
CA GLY A 511 -20.39 20.10 -5.42
C GLY A 511 -20.30 21.32 -4.52
N VAL A 512 -20.77 21.19 -3.28
CA VAL A 512 -20.60 22.18 -2.20
C VAL A 512 -20.06 21.40 -1.01
N SER A 513 -18.98 21.86 -0.36
CA SER A 513 -18.36 21.14 0.79
C SER A 513 -18.11 19.65 0.54
N ASP A 514 -18.35 18.78 1.54
CA ASP A 514 -18.07 17.34 1.48
C ASP A 514 -19.21 16.54 0.81
N TYR A 515 -20.21 17.23 0.25
CA TYR A 515 -21.39 16.59 -0.31
C TYR A 515 -21.12 15.95 -1.68
N ALA A 516 -21.95 14.94 -2.01
CA ALA A 516 -21.90 14.22 -3.28
C ALA A 516 -21.95 15.17 -4.49
N GLN A 517 -21.01 14.98 -5.41
CA GLN A 517 -20.92 15.74 -6.66
C GLN A 517 -22.08 15.38 -7.59
N LYS A 518 -22.72 16.38 -8.21
CA LYS A 518 -23.76 16.16 -9.22
C LYS A 518 -23.29 16.60 -10.60
N ARG A 519 -23.41 15.70 -11.59
CA ARG A 519 -23.18 16.04 -12.99
C ARG A 519 -24.21 17.06 -13.47
N ILE A 520 -23.74 18.24 -13.88
CA ILE A 520 -24.55 19.37 -14.35
C ILE A 520 -24.50 19.56 -15.87
N GLY A 521 -23.50 18.99 -16.54
CA GLY A 521 -23.47 18.92 -18.00
C GLY A 521 -22.11 18.52 -18.54
N MET A 522 -21.77 19.02 -19.73
CA MET A 522 -20.49 18.79 -20.37
C MET A 522 -20.10 19.96 -21.27
N THR A 523 -18.80 20.12 -21.53
CA THR A 523 -18.30 21.13 -22.48
C THR A 523 -18.72 20.79 -23.91
N GLN A 524 -19.09 21.81 -24.69
CA GLN A 524 -19.44 21.70 -26.11
C GLN A 524 -18.65 22.72 -26.92
N PHE A 525 -18.32 22.39 -28.17
CA PHE A 525 -17.64 23.32 -29.06
C PHE A 525 -18.57 24.46 -29.49
N ASP A 526 -18.18 25.70 -29.20
CA ASP A 526 -18.86 26.90 -29.67
C ASP A 526 -18.56 27.17 -31.16
N VAL A 527 -19.15 28.24 -31.71
CA VAL A 527 -18.94 28.64 -33.12
C VAL A 527 -17.51 29.10 -33.43
N TYR A 528 -16.69 29.33 -32.40
CA TYR A 528 -15.29 29.73 -32.49
C TYR A 528 -14.34 28.56 -32.28
N GLY A 529 -14.85 27.35 -31.99
CA GLY A 529 -14.06 26.15 -31.75
C GLY A 529 -13.57 26.00 -30.31
N ASN A 530 -14.04 26.81 -29.35
CA ASN A 530 -13.73 26.63 -27.94
C ASN A 530 -14.67 25.60 -27.32
N ALA A 531 -14.15 24.72 -26.48
CA ALA A 531 -14.97 23.78 -25.72
C ALA A 531 -15.44 24.42 -24.42
N VAL A 532 -16.72 24.83 -24.39
CA VAL A 532 -17.31 25.65 -23.35
C VAL A 532 -18.49 24.92 -22.72
N PHE A 533 -18.54 24.89 -21.40
CA PHE A 533 -19.74 24.62 -20.64
C PHE A 533 -20.37 25.97 -20.27
N ASN A 534 -21.66 26.13 -20.56
CA ASN A 534 -22.43 27.33 -20.24
C ASN A 534 -23.79 26.91 -19.70
N SER A 535 -24.02 27.13 -18.41
CA SER A 535 -25.29 26.80 -17.76
C SER A 535 -25.53 27.71 -16.56
N GLN A 536 -26.80 27.93 -16.21
CA GLN A 536 -27.14 28.48 -14.91
C GLN A 536 -26.92 27.41 -13.83
N LEU A 537 -26.66 27.82 -12.60
CA LEU A 537 -26.49 26.94 -11.45
C LEU A 537 -27.30 27.48 -10.26
N PRO A 538 -27.55 26.65 -9.24
CA PRO A 538 -28.07 27.15 -7.99
C PRO A 538 -27.12 28.18 -7.36
N VAL A 539 -27.65 29.08 -6.53
CA VAL A 539 -26.86 30.08 -5.80
C VAL A 539 -26.26 29.44 -4.56
N PHE A 540 -24.94 29.46 -4.45
CA PHE A 540 -24.20 28.96 -3.29
C PHE A 540 -22.83 29.59 -3.12
N ASN A 541 -22.34 29.55 -1.88
CA ASN A 541 -20.99 29.98 -1.52
C ASN A 541 -20.12 28.75 -1.25
N ASN A 542 -18.83 28.86 -1.59
CA ASN A 542 -17.80 27.86 -1.28
C ASN A 542 -18.08 26.46 -1.86
N GLY A 543 -18.61 26.39 -3.09
CA GLY A 543 -18.65 25.14 -3.84
C GLY A 543 -17.46 24.97 -4.77
N TYR A 544 -17.54 23.96 -5.61
CA TYR A 544 -16.54 23.65 -6.62
C TYR A 544 -17.18 22.97 -7.84
N LEU A 545 -16.51 23.08 -8.98
CA LEU A 545 -16.74 22.23 -10.14
C LEU A 545 -15.68 21.15 -10.22
N VAL A 546 -16.07 19.99 -10.74
CA VAL A 546 -15.18 18.89 -11.09
C VAL A 546 -15.30 18.61 -12.56
N LEU A 547 -14.18 18.77 -13.26
CA LEU A 547 -14.05 18.48 -14.68
C LEU A 547 -13.48 17.06 -14.82
N LYS A 548 -14.25 16.16 -15.40
CA LYS A 548 -13.87 14.75 -15.61
C LYS A 548 -13.86 14.39 -17.09
N LYS A 549 -12.79 13.75 -17.55
CA LYS A 549 -12.70 13.21 -18.91
C LYS A 549 -11.77 12.00 -18.93
N GLU A 550 -12.19 10.93 -19.60
CA GLU A 550 -11.39 9.72 -19.76
C GLU A 550 -10.00 10.03 -20.34
N GLY A 551 -8.95 9.50 -19.71
CA GLY A 551 -7.55 9.78 -20.06
C GLY A 551 -7.00 11.11 -19.54
N TYR A 552 -7.73 11.81 -18.67
CA TYR A 552 -7.29 13.05 -18.02
C TYR A 552 -7.46 12.97 -16.51
N GLN A 553 -6.62 13.69 -15.78
CA GLN A 553 -6.77 13.91 -14.34
C GLN A 553 -7.98 14.80 -14.06
N ASP A 554 -8.78 14.43 -13.08
CA ASP A 554 -9.88 15.26 -12.59
C ASP A 554 -9.35 16.65 -12.18
N THR A 555 -10.04 17.70 -12.62
CA THR A 555 -9.66 19.09 -12.32
C THR A 555 -10.74 19.77 -11.50
N TYR A 556 -10.35 20.32 -10.36
CA TYR A 556 -11.25 21.00 -9.42
C TYR A 556 -11.17 22.50 -9.60
N VAL A 557 -12.33 23.16 -9.62
CA VAL A 557 -12.43 24.61 -9.82
C VAL A 557 -13.29 25.19 -8.70
N PRO A 558 -12.74 26.03 -7.80
CA PRO A 558 -13.53 26.65 -6.76
C PRO A 558 -14.61 27.55 -7.38
N LEU A 559 -15.83 27.45 -6.87
CA LEU A 559 -17.03 28.06 -7.43
C LEU A 559 -17.89 28.70 -6.33
N SER A 560 -18.28 29.94 -6.52
CA SER A 560 -19.39 30.57 -5.79
C SER A 560 -20.26 31.30 -6.78
N THR A 561 -21.57 31.10 -6.69
CA THR A 561 -22.57 31.61 -7.64
C THR A 561 -23.48 32.63 -6.96
N TYR A 562 -23.88 33.66 -7.72
CA TYR A 562 -24.74 34.74 -7.22
C TYR A 562 -25.98 34.88 -8.09
N GLU A 563 -27.10 35.22 -7.46
CA GLU A 563 -28.40 35.34 -8.13
C GLU A 563 -28.35 36.36 -9.29
N GLY A 564 -28.70 35.92 -10.49
CA GLY A 564 -28.75 36.72 -11.71
C GLY A 564 -27.39 37.24 -12.24
N GLN A 565 -26.26 36.91 -11.60
CA GLN A 565 -24.94 37.36 -12.04
C GLN A 565 -24.28 36.32 -12.95
N GLU A 566 -23.92 36.74 -14.17
CA GLU A 566 -23.10 35.92 -15.06
C GLU A 566 -21.67 35.84 -14.54
N GLN A 567 -21.07 34.66 -14.63
CA GLN A 567 -19.72 34.40 -14.17
C GLN A 567 -18.96 33.59 -15.20
N ASP A 568 -17.81 34.10 -15.62
CA ASP A 568 -16.87 33.40 -16.48
C ASP A 568 -15.66 33.00 -15.64
N PHE A 569 -15.48 31.70 -15.45
CA PHE A 569 -14.34 31.13 -14.73
C PHE A 569 -13.12 30.96 -15.65
N GLY A 570 -13.26 31.25 -16.95
CA GLY A 570 -12.18 31.19 -17.92
C GLY A 570 -11.88 29.77 -18.38
N SER A 571 -10.60 29.53 -18.71
CA SER A 571 -10.12 28.27 -19.29
C SER A 571 -9.25 27.49 -18.31
N TYR A 572 -9.64 26.25 -18.03
CA TYR A 572 -8.89 25.33 -17.17
C TYR A 572 -8.20 24.27 -18.01
N GLY A 573 -6.90 24.11 -17.75
CA GLY A 573 -6.11 23.07 -18.39
C GLY A 573 -6.28 21.74 -17.66
N MET A 574 -6.74 20.71 -18.36
CA MET A 574 -6.79 19.35 -17.84
C MET A 574 -5.50 18.62 -18.16
N ASN A 575 -4.90 18.00 -17.14
CA ASN A 575 -3.66 17.24 -17.32
C ASN A 575 -3.97 15.87 -17.91
N LYS A 576 -3.44 15.62 -19.10
CA LYS A 576 -3.55 14.30 -19.73
C LYS A 576 -2.78 13.27 -18.89
N ILE A 577 -3.42 12.14 -18.63
CA ILE A 577 -2.76 10.97 -18.05
C ILE A 577 -2.01 10.28 -19.18
N VAL A 578 -0.69 10.21 -19.06
CA VAL A 578 0.18 9.63 -20.08
C VAL A 578 0.78 8.35 -19.53
N ASN A 579 0.44 7.24 -20.17
CA ASN A 579 1.03 5.93 -19.90
C ASN A 579 2.48 5.89 -20.41
N LYS A 580 3.44 5.58 -19.54
CA LYS A 580 4.86 5.46 -19.84
C LYS A 580 5.34 4.05 -19.48
N LYS A 581 6.11 3.45 -20.37
CA LYS A 581 6.86 2.21 -20.15
C LYS A 581 8.06 2.50 -19.29
N VAL A 582 8.18 1.87 -18.13
CA VAL A 582 9.30 2.05 -17.21
C VAL A 582 10.34 0.96 -17.45
N LYS A 583 11.57 1.40 -17.64
CA LYS A 583 12.76 0.55 -17.66
C LYS A 583 13.60 0.87 -16.43
N ILE A 584 13.95 -0.15 -15.67
CA ILE A 584 14.76 0.00 -14.47
C ILE A 584 16.22 -0.32 -14.78
N GLN A 585 17.10 0.58 -14.36
CA GLN A 585 18.54 0.42 -14.39
C GLN A 585 19.09 0.46 -12.96
N VAL A 586 20.27 -0.12 -12.79
CA VAL A 586 21.04 -0.09 -11.55
C VAL A 586 22.33 0.67 -11.83
N LEU A 587 22.57 1.69 -11.01
CA LEU A 587 23.81 2.43 -10.89
C LEU A 587 24.64 1.79 -9.79
N GLU A 588 25.78 1.23 -10.16
CA GLU A 588 26.71 0.60 -9.24
C GLU A 588 28.04 1.36 -9.29
N LYS A 589 28.58 1.70 -8.11
CA LYS A 589 29.89 2.34 -7.97
C LYS A 589 30.90 1.30 -7.53
N ILE A 590 31.89 1.06 -8.38
CA ILE A 590 32.99 0.14 -8.12
C ILE A 590 34.21 0.98 -7.80
N ILE A 591 34.77 0.81 -6.61
CA ILE A 591 36.01 1.48 -6.20
C ILE A 591 37.17 0.51 -6.46
N ILE A 592 38.18 0.95 -7.19
CA ILE A 592 39.39 0.17 -7.49
C ILE A 592 40.58 0.87 -6.86
N ASP A 593 41.27 0.21 -5.93
CA ASP A 593 42.52 0.69 -5.34
C ASP A 593 43.71 0.31 -6.22
N LYS A 594 44.69 1.22 -6.28
CA LYS A 594 45.96 1.08 -6.98
C LYS A 594 46.80 -0.13 -6.52
N ASN A 595 46.64 -0.60 -5.29
CA ASN A 595 47.46 -1.65 -4.70
C ASN A 595 47.04 -3.09 -5.08
N GLY A 596 46.08 -3.26 -6.00
CA GLY A 596 45.77 -4.59 -6.54
C GLY A 596 44.81 -5.43 -5.71
N GLY A 597 44.35 -4.93 -4.55
CA GLY A 597 43.13 -5.41 -3.92
C GLY A 597 41.94 -4.71 -4.58
N SER A 598 40.91 -5.44 -4.98
CA SER A 598 39.58 -4.84 -5.16
C SER A 598 39.19 -4.25 -3.81
N ALA A 599 39.45 -2.97 -3.62
CA ALA A 599 39.19 -2.30 -2.37
C ALA A 599 37.69 -2.12 -2.20
N TYR A 600 37.15 -2.90 -1.28
CA TYR A 600 36.27 -2.27 -0.33
C TYR A 600 37.05 -2.20 1.00
N SER A 601 37.21 -0.99 1.54
CA SER A 601 37.83 -0.60 2.83
C SER A 601 39.33 -0.28 2.86
N GLU A 602 39.65 0.74 3.67
CA GLU A 602 40.96 1.37 3.92
C GLU A 602 41.95 0.52 4.75
N ASP A 603 41.67 -0.74 5.09
CA ASP A 603 42.64 -1.59 5.80
C ASP A 603 42.60 -3.06 5.31
N ASN A 604 43.59 -3.40 4.49
CA ASN A 604 44.15 -4.70 4.04
C ASN A 604 43.39 -6.06 4.20
N TRP A 605 43.68 -6.92 3.20
CA TRP A 605 43.69 -8.41 3.10
C TRP A 605 42.50 -9.12 2.41
N TRP A 606 42.75 -9.71 1.22
CA TRP A 606 42.13 -10.98 0.77
C TRP A 606 43.07 -11.80 -0.16
N TYR A 607 43.06 -13.12 0.03
CA TYR A 607 43.60 -14.17 -0.85
C TYR A 607 42.49 -14.69 -1.78
N ASN A 608 42.82 -15.02 -3.03
CA ASN A 608 42.04 -15.97 -3.83
C ASN A 608 42.91 -17.23 -4.05
N GLU A 609 42.51 -18.37 -3.46
CA GLU A 609 43.10 -19.70 -3.73
C GLU A 609 42.49 -20.40 -4.95
N ASP A 610 41.39 -19.90 -5.51
CA ASP A 610 40.84 -20.46 -6.75
C ASP A 610 41.44 -19.74 -7.96
N GLY A 611 42.45 -20.39 -8.55
CA GLY A 611 43.28 -19.93 -9.67
C GLY A 611 42.52 -19.62 -10.97
N ILE A 612 41.66 -18.60 -10.95
CA ILE A 612 41.28 -17.81 -12.11
C ILE A 612 42.37 -16.75 -12.24
N GLU A 613 43.21 -16.84 -13.29
CA GLU A 613 44.14 -15.77 -13.67
C GLU A 613 43.35 -14.46 -13.80
N GLY A 614 43.42 -13.63 -12.77
CA GLY A 614 42.66 -12.39 -12.65
C GLY A 614 43.01 -11.43 -13.77
N MET A 615 41.99 -10.81 -14.36
CA MET A 615 42.19 -9.57 -15.11
C MET A 615 42.91 -8.58 -14.18
N THR A 616 44.13 -8.20 -14.53
CA THR A 616 44.89 -7.23 -13.72
C THR A 616 44.11 -5.92 -13.66
N ASN A 617 44.25 -5.15 -12.57
CA ASN A 617 43.62 -3.83 -12.47
C ASN A 617 44.01 -2.91 -13.63
N GLU A 618 45.21 -3.09 -14.22
CA GLU A 618 45.63 -2.43 -15.46
C GLU A 618 44.76 -2.82 -16.67
N TYR A 619 44.27 -4.06 -16.74
CA TYR A 619 43.34 -4.51 -17.78
C TYR A 619 41.94 -3.93 -17.61
N VAL A 620 41.42 -3.88 -16.37
CA VAL A 620 40.11 -3.26 -16.07
C VAL A 620 40.18 -1.75 -16.30
N ALA A 621 41.20 -1.08 -15.75
CA ALA A 621 41.45 0.34 -16.00
C ALA A 621 41.66 0.61 -17.51
N GLY A 622 42.35 -0.28 -18.22
CA GLY A 622 42.52 -0.23 -19.66
C GLY A 622 41.22 -0.41 -20.45
N LEU A 623 40.30 -1.26 -19.99
CA LEU A 623 38.96 -1.46 -20.55
C LEU A 623 38.11 -0.19 -20.49
N PHE A 624 38.28 0.60 -19.41
CA PHE A 624 37.57 1.86 -19.20
C PHE A 624 38.38 3.10 -19.58
N GLY A 625 39.62 2.93 -20.04
CA GLY A 625 40.51 4.03 -20.46
C GLY A 625 40.92 4.98 -19.33
N VAL A 626 40.96 4.50 -18.08
CA VAL A 626 41.31 5.32 -16.92
C VAL A 626 42.79 5.15 -16.57
N ASP A 627 43.52 6.25 -16.42
CA ASP A 627 44.91 6.25 -15.95
C ASP A 627 44.96 6.23 -14.42
N ILE A 628 45.28 5.07 -13.85
CA ILE A 628 45.39 4.83 -12.39
C ILE A 628 46.72 5.32 -11.79
N SER A 629 47.60 5.96 -12.57
CA SER A 629 48.94 6.33 -12.08
C SER A 629 48.94 7.48 -11.05
N GLU A 630 47.91 8.33 -11.02
CA GLU A 630 47.90 9.59 -10.25
C GLU A 630 47.00 9.60 -9.00
N THR A 631 46.14 8.60 -8.79
CA THR A 631 45.21 8.55 -7.63
C THR A 631 45.33 7.23 -6.87
N ASP A 632 45.01 7.25 -5.57
CA ASP A 632 45.05 6.05 -4.71
C ASP A 632 43.86 5.10 -4.98
N TYR A 633 42.75 5.63 -5.51
CA TYR A 633 41.60 4.86 -5.95
C TYR A 633 40.92 5.48 -7.19
N VAL A 634 40.23 4.64 -7.96
CA VAL A 634 39.36 5.04 -9.07
C VAL A 634 37.93 4.56 -8.81
N GLU A 635 36.98 5.49 -8.84
CA GLU A 635 35.55 5.18 -8.79
C GLU A 635 35.02 4.99 -10.22
N ILE A 636 34.64 3.77 -10.56
CA ILE A 636 33.98 3.43 -11.83
C ILE A 636 32.48 3.38 -11.61
N THR A 637 31.76 4.06 -12.49
CA THR A 637 30.30 4.08 -12.48
C THR A 637 29.78 3.14 -13.54
N VAL A 638 29.05 2.10 -13.13
CA VAL A 638 28.48 1.10 -14.03
C VAL A 638 26.96 1.26 -14.03
N LEU A 639 26.39 1.44 -15.22
CA LEU A 639 24.96 1.37 -15.45
C LEU A 639 24.64 0.01 -16.08
N ARG A 640 23.78 -0.75 -15.43
CA ARG A 640 23.32 -2.06 -15.93
C ARG A 640 21.81 -2.22 -15.73
N ASN A 641 21.23 -3.23 -16.37
CA ASN A 641 19.86 -3.63 -16.04
C ASN A 641 19.85 -4.42 -14.72
N ILE A 642 18.68 -4.55 -14.10
CA ILE A 642 18.49 -5.43 -12.93
C ILE A 642 18.84 -6.88 -13.30
N THR A 643 19.49 -7.62 -12.39
CA THR A 643 19.78 -9.06 -12.60
C THR A 643 18.54 -9.92 -12.30
N PRO A 644 18.55 -11.23 -12.62
CA PRO A 644 17.47 -12.14 -12.23
C PRO A 644 17.32 -12.33 -10.71
N SER A 645 18.37 -12.08 -9.92
CA SER A 645 18.31 -12.10 -8.44
C SER A 645 17.78 -10.79 -7.86
N GLU A 646 17.72 -9.73 -8.66
CA GLU A 646 17.29 -8.42 -8.21
C GLU A 646 15.81 -8.18 -8.50
N GLN A 647 15.12 -7.63 -7.51
CA GLN A 647 13.77 -7.09 -7.61
C GLN A 647 13.78 -5.62 -7.28
N ALA A 648 12.92 -4.84 -7.94
CA ALA A 648 12.81 -3.42 -7.73
C ALA A 648 11.36 -3.02 -7.49
N VAL A 649 11.10 -2.33 -6.38
CA VAL A 649 9.80 -1.74 -6.06
C VAL A 649 9.92 -0.24 -6.13
N ILE A 650 9.10 0.43 -6.95
CA ILE A 650 9.15 1.89 -7.12
C ILE A 650 7.77 2.48 -6.90
N PHE A 651 7.67 3.44 -5.99
CA PHE A 651 6.48 4.23 -5.72
C PHE A 651 6.61 5.62 -6.31
N PHE A 652 5.53 6.12 -6.92
CA PHE A 652 5.39 7.49 -7.38
C PHE A 652 4.23 8.10 -6.62
N THR A 653 4.49 9.19 -5.90
CA THR A 653 3.44 9.95 -5.21
C THR A 653 3.52 11.39 -5.66
N LYS A 654 2.49 11.87 -6.37
CA LYS A 654 2.41 13.27 -6.79
C LYS A 654 2.22 14.16 -5.57
N ILE A 655 3.09 15.14 -5.40
CA ILE A 655 2.92 16.19 -4.39
C ILE A 655 1.74 17.07 -4.81
N THR A 656 0.64 16.95 -4.09
CA THR A 656 -0.57 17.76 -4.28
C THR A 656 -0.33 19.17 -3.78
N LYS A 657 -0.73 20.18 -4.55
CA LYS A 657 -0.80 21.54 -4.02
C LYS A 657 -2.05 21.68 -3.16
N GLU A 658 -2.04 22.59 -2.20
CA GLU A 658 -3.22 22.97 -1.44
C GLU A 658 -4.38 23.29 -2.41
N GLY A 659 -5.45 22.49 -2.36
CA GLY A 659 -6.59 22.54 -3.29
C GLY A 659 -6.66 21.41 -4.35
N ASP A 660 -5.63 20.60 -4.53
CA ASP A 660 -5.71 19.34 -5.29
C ASP A 660 -6.35 18.26 -4.40
N LEU A 661 -7.59 17.85 -4.72
CA LEU A 661 -8.38 16.95 -3.87
C LEU A 661 -8.12 15.45 -4.07
N SER A 662 -7.19 15.06 -4.95
CA SER A 662 -6.85 13.65 -5.18
C SER A 662 -5.35 13.43 -5.14
N PRO A 663 -4.79 12.77 -4.10
CA PRO A 663 -3.43 12.25 -4.18
C PRO A 663 -3.35 11.28 -5.34
N TYR A 664 -2.27 11.37 -6.13
CA TYR A 664 -2.04 10.49 -7.27
C TYR A 664 -0.82 9.65 -6.97
N SER A 665 -1.06 8.40 -6.58
CA SER A 665 -0.02 7.45 -6.23
C SER A 665 -0.11 6.18 -7.06
N GLN A 666 1.04 5.67 -7.49
CA GLN A 666 1.18 4.41 -8.21
C GLN A 666 2.46 3.70 -7.79
N PHE A 667 2.52 2.40 -8.01
CA PHE A 667 3.74 1.63 -7.80
C PHE A 667 4.02 0.68 -8.96
N ILE A 668 5.27 0.27 -9.05
CA ILE A 668 5.81 -0.64 -10.05
C ILE A 668 6.61 -1.72 -9.31
N LEU A 669 6.46 -2.97 -9.72
CA LEU A 669 7.21 -4.11 -9.19
C LEU A 669 7.98 -4.80 -10.33
N ALA A 670 9.24 -4.46 -10.56
CA ALA A 670 10.02 -5.13 -11.59
C ALA A 670 10.79 -6.32 -11.02
N ASN A 671 10.44 -7.50 -11.51
CA ASN A 671 11.16 -8.74 -11.26
C ASN A 671 11.84 -9.13 -12.58
N ASN A 672 13.19 -9.23 -12.59
CA ASN A 672 14.02 -9.60 -13.74
C ASN A 672 14.22 -8.50 -14.84
N SER A 673 15.38 -8.56 -15.48
CA SER A 673 15.99 -7.61 -16.45
C SER A 673 15.13 -7.10 -17.63
N THR A 674 13.95 -7.67 -17.86
CA THR A 674 13.10 -7.40 -19.04
C THR A 674 11.68 -6.95 -18.73
N ALA A 675 11.28 -6.88 -17.46
CA ALA A 675 9.93 -6.48 -17.07
C ALA A 675 9.71 -4.98 -17.30
N ILE A 676 9.28 -4.62 -18.51
CA ILE A 676 8.75 -3.30 -18.82
C ILE A 676 7.36 -3.21 -18.21
N GLN A 677 7.18 -2.35 -17.22
CA GLN A 677 5.87 -2.05 -16.63
C GLN A 677 5.37 -0.70 -17.11
N ASN A 678 4.06 -0.50 -17.12
CA ASN A 678 3.50 0.79 -17.45
C ASN A 678 3.17 1.57 -16.19
N VAL A 679 3.45 2.87 -16.20
CA VAL A 679 3.03 3.82 -15.18
C VAL A 679 2.26 4.94 -15.83
N ASP A 680 1.13 5.29 -15.24
CA ASP A 680 0.36 6.45 -15.66
C ASP A 680 0.92 7.67 -14.93
N LEU A 681 1.27 8.72 -15.68
CA LEU A 681 1.86 9.94 -15.13
C LEU A 681 1.12 11.19 -15.61
N VAL A 682 1.06 12.19 -14.75
CA VAL A 682 0.53 13.53 -15.01
C VAL A 682 1.57 14.60 -14.68
N SER A 683 1.52 15.79 -15.27
CA SER A 683 2.55 16.81 -14.99
C SER A 683 2.47 17.27 -13.53
N GLY A 684 3.60 17.42 -12.86
CA GLY A 684 3.63 17.74 -11.43
C GLY A 684 4.99 17.53 -10.80
N LYS A 685 5.04 17.66 -9.48
CA LYS A 685 6.19 17.23 -8.68
C LYS A 685 5.86 15.89 -8.05
N TYR A 686 6.82 14.99 -8.02
CA TYR A 686 6.67 13.65 -7.47
C TYR A 686 7.69 13.38 -6.38
N LEU A 687 7.22 12.70 -5.34
CA LEU A 687 8.02 11.86 -4.49
C LEU A 687 8.22 10.52 -5.20
N ILE A 688 9.45 10.03 -5.22
CA ILE A 688 9.75 8.72 -5.79
C ILE A 688 10.60 7.96 -4.80
N ASN A 689 10.09 6.82 -4.35
CA ASN A 689 10.80 5.93 -3.45
C ASN A 689 10.99 4.60 -4.16
N GLY A 690 12.24 4.23 -4.40
CA GLY A 690 12.62 2.97 -5.03
C GLY A 690 13.43 2.12 -4.08
N MET A 691 13.13 0.83 -4.01
CA MET A 691 13.90 -0.16 -3.26
C MET A 691 14.44 -1.21 -4.22
N LEU A 692 15.72 -1.55 -4.08
CA LEU A 692 16.37 -2.65 -4.79
C LEU A 692 16.64 -3.79 -3.80
N ILE A 693 16.04 -4.96 -4.06
CA ILE A 693 16.15 -6.15 -3.23
C ILE A 693 16.96 -7.19 -4.01
N ASP A 694 18.03 -7.71 -3.43
CA ASP A 694 18.83 -8.79 -4.02
C ASP A 694 18.55 -10.09 -3.27
N SER A 695 18.02 -11.09 -3.97
CA SER A 695 17.68 -12.41 -3.41
C SER A 695 18.93 -13.20 -3.03
N ASN A 696 20.09 -12.89 -3.64
CA ASN A 696 21.37 -13.48 -3.23
C ASN A 696 21.83 -12.94 -1.86
N GLY A 697 21.18 -11.86 -1.39
CA GLY A 697 21.52 -11.20 -0.15
C GLY A 697 22.86 -10.50 -0.17
N VAL A 698 23.41 -10.29 1.01
CA VAL A 698 24.73 -9.72 1.21
C VAL A 698 25.44 -10.39 2.38
N VAL A 699 26.76 -10.46 2.32
CA VAL A 699 27.59 -11.02 3.39
C VAL A 699 28.47 -9.92 3.96
N VAL A 700 28.37 -9.67 5.26
CA VAL A 700 29.36 -8.90 6.00
C VAL A 700 30.45 -9.90 6.41
N PRO A 701 31.71 -9.72 5.98
CA PRO A 701 32.77 -10.66 6.31
C PRO A 701 33.06 -10.69 7.82
N GLU A 702 33.63 -11.80 8.28
CA GLU A 702 34.24 -11.89 9.62
C GLU A 702 35.38 -10.88 9.77
N ASP A 703 35.75 -10.59 11.01
CA ASP A 703 36.88 -9.75 11.38
C ASP A 703 36.89 -8.32 10.82
N SER A 704 35.70 -7.78 10.53
CA SER A 704 35.57 -6.59 9.69
C SER A 704 35.95 -5.26 10.36
N LYS A 705 35.96 -5.22 11.70
CA LYS A 705 36.26 -4.03 12.49
C LYS A 705 37.00 -4.39 13.76
N LYS A 706 38.18 -3.82 13.93
CA LYS A 706 38.94 -3.88 15.17
C LYS A 706 38.29 -2.96 16.21
N VAL A 707 37.69 -3.53 17.24
CA VAL A 707 37.10 -2.74 18.33
C VAL A 707 38.04 -2.76 19.52
N CYS A 708 38.65 -1.62 19.78
CA CYS A 708 39.47 -1.38 20.95
C CYS A 708 38.58 -0.75 22.03
N ASP A 709 38.03 -1.54 22.95
CA ASP A 709 37.16 -1.02 24.01
C ASP A 709 37.98 -0.70 25.28
N GLY A 710 38.20 0.61 25.56
CA GLY A 710 38.72 1.09 26.84
C GLY A 710 40.04 1.89 26.85
N ILE A 711 40.36 2.46 28.02
CA ILE A 711 41.58 3.26 28.30
C ILE A 711 42.86 2.39 28.25
N ASP A 712 42.73 1.06 28.30
CA ASP A 712 43.85 0.12 28.34
C ASP A 712 44.51 -0.15 26.97
N CYS A 713 43.93 0.31 25.85
CA CYS A 713 44.54 0.17 24.52
C CYS A 713 45.89 0.91 24.35
N TRP A 714 46.22 1.79 25.29
CA TRP A 714 47.52 2.46 25.30
C TRP A 714 48.63 1.66 25.99
N PHE A 715 48.33 0.63 26.78
CA PHE A 715 49.34 0.08 27.70
C PHE A 715 49.56 -1.44 27.72
N MET A 716 48.72 -2.29 27.11
CA MET A 716 49.01 -3.74 27.09
C MET A 716 48.63 -4.46 25.79
N SER A 717 49.39 -5.52 25.52
CA SER A 717 49.34 -6.42 24.38
C SER A 717 48.17 -7.42 24.48
N GLU A 718 46.94 -6.93 24.54
CA GLU A 718 45.75 -7.78 24.63
C GLU A 718 45.10 -8.04 23.27
N GLU A 719 44.45 -9.20 23.22
CA GLU A 719 43.91 -9.90 22.06
C GLU A 719 42.99 -8.97 21.26
N GLU A 720 43.22 -8.91 19.94
CA GLU A 720 42.43 -8.09 19.03
C GLU A 720 41.07 -8.77 18.85
N GLU A 721 40.01 -8.19 19.42
CA GLU A 721 38.64 -8.63 19.19
C GLU A 721 38.11 -7.92 17.95
N TYR A 722 37.67 -8.70 16.98
CA TYR A 722 37.10 -8.19 15.75
C TYR A 722 35.61 -8.49 15.71
N ILE A 723 34.82 -7.59 15.15
CA ILE A 723 33.37 -7.74 15.06
C ILE A 723 32.94 -7.65 13.58
N PRO A 724 32.10 -8.57 13.08
CA PRO A 724 31.57 -9.77 13.76
C PRO A 724 32.58 -10.94 13.79
N ASP A 725 32.49 -11.80 14.80
CA ASP A 725 33.32 -13.02 14.94
C ASP A 725 33.05 -14.05 13.84
N ASP A 726 31.83 -14.04 13.29
CA ASP A 726 31.38 -14.88 12.18
C ASP A 726 30.79 -13.99 11.06
N PRO A 727 30.88 -14.38 9.77
CA PRO A 727 30.29 -13.61 8.69
C PRO A 727 28.76 -13.51 8.86
N ILE A 728 28.20 -12.31 8.70
CA ILE A 728 26.76 -12.08 8.77
C ILE A 728 26.18 -12.13 7.37
N GLU A 729 25.40 -13.17 7.07
CA GLU A 729 24.62 -13.25 5.83
C GLU A 729 23.22 -12.67 6.01
N ILE A 730 22.82 -11.75 5.13
CA ILE A 730 21.48 -11.14 5.11
C ILE A 730 20.82 -11.55 3.78
N LYS A 731 19.84 -12.46 3.79
CA LYS A 731 19.18 -12.98 2.58
C LYS A 731 17.66 -13.03 2.77
N PRO A 732 16.84 -12.39 1.90
CA PRO A 732 17.23 -11.40 0.87
C PRO A 732 17.70 -10.09 1.52
N ALA A 733 18.40 -9.24 0.77
CA ALA A 733 18.86 -7.95 1.28
C ALA A 733 18.30 -6.78 0.45
N THR A 734 17.73 -5.78 1.11
CA THR A 734 17.45 -4.46 0.53
C THR A 734 18.78 -3.71 0.36
N TRP A 735 19.42 -3.89 -0.79
CA TRP A 735 20.80 -3.44 -1.03
C TRP A 735 20.90 -2.30 -2.04
N GLY A 736 19.90 -1.42 -2.06
CA GLY A 736 19.88 -0.26 -2.94
C GLY A 736 18.53 0.43 -2.99
N GLY A 737 18.47 1.51 -3.77
CA GLY A 737 17.23 2.23 -3.98
C GLY A 737 17.42 3.62 -4.57
N LEU A 738 16.39 4.44 -4.45
CA LEU A 738 16.44 5.88 -4.67
C LEU A 738 15.35 6.55 -3.80
N GLU A 739 15.57 7.79 -3.40
CA GLU A 739 14.62 8.55 -2.58
C GLU A 739 14.56 10.02 -3.01
N PHE A 740 13.52 10.40 -3.75
CA PHE A 740 13.16 11.78 -4.05
C PHE A 740 12.11 12.25 -3.05
N SER A 741 12.52 13.07 -2.08
CA SER A 741 11.67 13.62 -1.02
C SER A 741 11.05 14.99 -1.39
N GLU A 742 10.29 15.60 -0.47
CA GLU A 742 9.67 16.92 -0.69
C GLU A 742 10.68 18.06 -0.90
N ASP A 743 11.84 17.96 -0.24
CA ASP A 743 12.96 18.89 -0.42
C ASP A 743 13.66 18.70 -1.75
N LEU A 744 13.51 17.52 -2.35
CA LEU A 744 14.24 17.08 -3.52
C LEU A 744 13.34 16.39 -4.56
N PRO A 745 12.20 16.97 -4.98
CA PRO A 745 11.23 16.24 -5.76
C PRO A 745 11.69 16.03 -7.21
N TRP A 746 11.10 15.04 -7.87
CA TRP A 746 11.18 14.90 -9.32
C TRP A 746 10.12 15.80 -9.96
N ALA A 747 10.56 16.86 -10.64
CA ALA A 747 9.67 17.77 -11.34
C ALA A 747 9.45 17.26 -12.77
N LEU A 748 8.21 16.85 -13.06
CA LEU A 748 7.79 16.36 -14.36
C LEU A 748 6.99 17.44 -15.08
N SER A 749 7.59 18.05 -16.10
CA SER A 749 6.95 19.12 -16.86
C SER A 749 5.96 18.58 -17.90
N ARG A 750 5.13 19.48 -18.45
CA ARG A 750 4.21 19.12 -19.53
C ARG A 750 4.95 18.67 -20.78
N SER A 751 6.04 19.34 -21.16
CA SER A 751 6.86 18.93 -22.31
C SER A 751 7.46 17.55 -22.11
N ASP A 752 7.86 17.22 -20.88
CA ASP A 752 8.45 15.91 -20.55
C ASP A 752 7.45 14.77 -20.71
N LEU A 753 6.15 15.02 -20.53
CA LEU A 753 5.13 14.00 -20.74
C LEU A 753 4.69 13.91 -22.20
N CYS A 754 4.47 15.06 -22.83
CA CYS A 754 3.74 15.13 -24.09
C CYS A 754 4.64 15.03 -25.33
N ASN A 755 5.93 15.39 -25.23
CA ASN A 755 6.85 15.46 -26.38
C ASN A 755 8.00 14.44 -26.33
N THR A 756 8.07 13.60 -25.30
CA THR A 756 9.14 12.62 -25.12
C THR A 756 8.71 11.22 -25.55
N SER A 757 9.66 10.28 -25.60
CA SER A 757 9.34 8.88 -25.85
C SER A 757 8.36 8.32 -24.82
N ASN A 758 7.75 7.18 -25.18
CA ASN A 758 6.91 6.43 -24.27
C ASN A 758 7.72 5.66 -23.22
N GLU A 759 9.06 5.78 -23.19
CA GLU A 759 9.92 5.02 -22.27
C GLU A 759 10.58 5.95 -21.23
N LEU A 760 10.36 5.64 -19.96
CA LEU A 760 10.93 6.27 -18.79
C LEU A 760 11.98 5.35 -18.18
N VAL A 761 13.21 5.80 -18.08
CA VAL A 761 14.29 5.07 -17.42
C VAL A 761 14.42 5.57 -15.99
N ILE A 762 14.36 4.64 -15.04
CA ILE A 762 14.59 4.91 -13.62
C ILE A 762 15.81 4.14 -13.18
N THR A 763 16.75 4.86 -12.59
CA THR A 763 18.02 4.31 -12.16
C THR A 763 18.02 4.22 -10.64
N LEU A 764 18.17 3.02 -10.09
CA LEU A 764 18.34 2.76 -8.67
C LEU A 764 19.84 2.68 -8.34
N PHE A 765 20.24 3.23 -7.21
CA PHE A 765 21.60 3.06 -6.70
C PHE A 765 21.73 1.70 -6.01
N LYS A 766 22.74 0.89 -6.35
CA LYS A 766 23.10 -0.31 -5.59
C LYS A 766 24.26 0.01 -4.68
N PHE A 767 24.12 -0.28 -3.39
CA PHE A 767 25.21 -0.12 -2.45
C PHE A 767 26.33 -1.11 -2.78
N PRO A 768 27.60 -0.70 -2.62
CA PRO A 768 28.68 -1.68 -2.62
C PRO A 768 28.45 -2.70 -1.50
N PRO A 769 28.90 -3.96 -1.66
CA PRO A 769 28.90 -4.92 -0.56
C PRO A 769 29.56 -4.32 0.70
N PRO A 770 28.99 -4.55 1.89
CA PRO A 770 29.50 -3.99 3.13
C PRO A 770 30.81 -4.71 3.45
N VAL A 771 31.82 -3.92 3.72
CA VAL A 771 33.11 -4.43 4.19
C VAL A 771 33.11 -4.79 5.64
N ASN A 772 32.22 -4.14 6.39
CA ASN A 772 32.12 -4.22 7.82
C ASN A 772 30.73 -3.79 8.29
N ILE A 773 30.46 -4.06 9.55
CA ILE A 773 29.16 -3.79 10.16
C ILE A 773 28.79 -2.30 10.13
N ASP A 774 29.78 -1.39 10.21
CA ASP A 774 29.53 0.06 10.12
C ASP A 774 29.01 0.47 8.74
N SER A 775 29.40 -0.25 7.69
CA SER A 775 28.95 0.01 6.32
C SER A 775 27.44 -0.24 6.16
N LEU A 776 26.81 -1.03 7.03
CA LEU A 776 25.36 -1.20 7.07
C LEU A 776 24.63 0.12 7.38
N GLN A 777 25.26 1.04 8.10
CA GLN A 777 24.66 2.36 8.39
C GLN A 777 24.43 3.18 7.12
N ASN A 778 25.14 2.88 6.02
CA ASN A 778 24.93 3.57 4.75
C ASN A 778 23.58 3.24 4.12
N LEU A 779 22.94 2.11 4.48
CA LEU A 779 21.59 1.79 4.03
C LEU A 779 20.58 2.86 4.47
N GLY A 780 20.76 3.44 5.66
CA GLY A 780 19.93 4.53 6.17
C GLY A 780 20.21 5.90 5.53
N LYS A 781 21.21 6.00 4.64
CA LYS A 781 21.63 7.26 3.98
C LYS A 781 21.14 7.36 2.53
N LEU A 782 20.10 6.62 2.16
CA LEU A 782 19.61 6.56 0.79
C LEU A 782 19.22 7.95 0.25
N GLY A 783 18.58 8.80 1.05
CA GLY A 783 18.29 10.19 0.70
C GLY A 783 19.54 11.05 0.46
N GLU A 784 20.59 10.88 1.27
CA GLU A 784 21.88 11.59 1.09
C GLU A 784 22.57 11.16 -0.21
N ILE A 785 22.58 9.86 -0.49
CA ILE A 785 23.13 9.28 -1.72
C ILE A 785 22.32 9.73 -2.94
N THR A 786 21.00 9.74 -2.83
CA THR A 786 20.13 10.25 -3.92
C THR A 786 20.42 11.72 -4.21
N LYS A 787 20.70 12.52 -3.17
CA LYS A 787 21.12 13.91 -3.31
C LYS A 787 22.50 14.04 -3.94
N GLN A 788 23.46 13.23 -3.52
CA GLN A 788 24.83 13.22 -4.05
C GLN A 788 24.85 12.83 -5.54
N TYR A 789 24.12 11.78 -5.91
CA TYR A 789 24.08 11.22 -7.27
C TYR A 789 22.83 11.62 -8.06
N ARG A 790 22.21 12.76 -7.72
CA ARG A 790 20.93 13.19 -8.29
C ARG A 790 20.93 13.20 -9.81
N ALA A 791 22.00 13.66 -10.45
CA ALA A 791 22.07 13.76 -11.91
C ALA A 791 22.01 12.38 -12.62
N ASP A 792 22.50 11.34 -11.94
CA ASP A 792 22.54 9.98 -12.46
C ASP A 792 21.26 9.21 -12.16
N LEU A 793 20.65 9.49 -10.99
CA LEU A 793 19.44 8.84 -10.49
C LEU A 793 18.14 9.54 -10.92
N LEU A 794 18.21 10.76 -11.47
CA LEU A 794 17.03 11.48 -11.97
C LEU A 794 16.35 10.64 -13.07
N PRO A 795 15.04 10.37 -12.98
CA PRO A 795 14.34 9.67 -14.05
C PRO A 795 14.48 10.40 -15.39
N LYS A 796 14.82 9.64 -16.44
CA LYS A 796 15.12 10.18 -17.78
C LYS A 796 14.18 9.56 -18.81
N PHE A 797 13.62 10.38 -19.68
CA PHE A 797 12.95 9.86 -20.87
C PHE A 797 13.97 9.45 -21.91
N VAL A 798 13.80 8.31 -22.55
CA VAL A 798 14.69 7.89 -23.65
C VAL A 798 14.49 8.88 -24.80
N GLU A 799 15.53 9.54 -25.27
CA GLU A 799 15.40 10.40 -26.45
C GLU A 799 15.07 9.53 -27.66
N LEU A 800 14.04 9.91 -28.42
CA LEU A 800 13.78 9.27 -29.71
C LEU A 800 14.96 9.62 -30.61
N ASN A 801 15.83 8.65 -30.90
CA ASN A 801 16.90 8.84 -31.87
C ASN A 801 16.26 9.29 -33.20
N GLU A 802 16.63 10.48 -33.70
CA GLU A 802 16.12 11.07 -34.95
C GLU A 802 16.31 10.17 -36.19
N THR A 803 17.06 9.07 -36.06
CA THR A 803 17.29 8.09 -37.14
C THR A 803 16.20 7.01 -37.24
N GLU A 804 15.29 6.89 -36.26
CA GLU A 804 14.15 5.96 -36.30
C GLU A 804 12.80 6.62 -36.64
N GLN A 805 12.71 7.96 -36.69
CA GLN A 805 11.56 8.71 -37.24
C GLN A 805 11.75 9.01 -38.74
#